data_AF-A0A168I5S9-F1
#
_entry.id   AF-A0A168I5S9-F1
#
_cell.length_a   1.000
_cell.length_b   1.000
_cell.length_c   1.000
_cell.angle_alpha   90.00
_cell.angle_beta   90.00
_cell.angle_gamma   90.00
#
_symmetry.space_group_name_H-M   'P 1'
#
loop_
_entity.id
_entity.type
_entity.pdbx_description
1 polymer ?
#
loop_
_entity_poly.entity_id
_entity_poly.type
_entity_poly.pdbx_seq_one_letter_code
_entity_poly.pdbx_strand_id
1 'polypeptide(L)'
;MKKHTLISLYESYNICIPAIQREYVQGFNEEKSNAVRERFLDDIFEVLESDDFEKTLEMNIIYGYTKNDIFYPVDGQQRITTLFIVHWFLWNNADKSAKPFFQDKPIMYEIRSATGSFFRELVNPDRMSAYKEMLNSDKFLFDNMVQSKWFKSEWLSDVTVLSIINVMSELKERKISKEQAENYYLKLEEEKVTFDLYAIDNESAKKSSITDYVRLNSRGKELEWFENIKAIISTIEKQLEINNKDSFVYKYDKIYSDYFYKVYKSDDKSLEQITKDMNDATLNFMINSYNLMELLLNNKKQGGVDSWVKLYKTLREECSAISENKHAFLESYLAFVNITLSNIIQLADNDTRKRLQVYEQLLDINSSFSDKRKEIAKLIYYREYYLKQGEFVHKEANQKFNYVLENMAYPEWNQLWSQQGDRQGLKIIIHFSKKISDFKNIIEYFQIKSESEIADDLYLGDYKANVNNIRIKIKDVAIKIKEQKVKAKLCGLNNLPYNYFCEWEREFPDKRSIYFLLDFVGVWSDYSDEKCKVVFIELEEYLKTARELFKKGASLKLRKIFALAAYYDVKNERLLCSDEINRNVRSNLHYWDDSFYFIEDEMQETNKKLRKMKLSKLKLAYDLFVTKLPELEKELAVDNYKDCWLKYAYNNNFECLLLQPMTFENNKVRIIPKLGKRDYRLERSFVNFFAFLYLLEKENPKEGWVVNQYESPVYDLYSTNVRDTSTLQRFADVESMNINRVINAVELNLIWEGQKELQLDSRSFFYIKQTIEVAGDADTLIALERDKIIKRIFNYSDYKEFVYDLNSDLETIKININNEEECRRRIWNRYGEYRRLETEKSIKASDENNAHHDALIRMEEDINENYSLEKQYYRNGNIVKYLYRSGLKKEIGAELFKQNKENDEY
;
A
#
# COMPACT_ATOMS: atom_id res chain seq x y z
N MET A 1 7.65 -27.26 -23.79
CA MET A 1 7.67 -28.14 -24.98
C MET A 1 9.08 -28.07 -25.57
N LYS A 2 9.49 -29.01 -26.42
CA LYS A 2 10.79 -28.88 -27.09
C LYS A 2 10.61 -27.88 -28.23
N LYS A 3 11.38 -26.79 -28.22
CA LYS A 3 11.39 -25.83 -29.33
C LYS A 3 12.05 -26.48 -30.55
N HIS A 4 11.49 -26.23 -31.72
CA HIS A 4 11.99 -26.74 -33.00
C HIS A 4 12.38 -25.59 -33.93
N THR A 5 13.42 -25.81 -34.72
CA THR A 5 13.78 -24.96 -35.86
C THR A 5 13.31 -25.64 -37.15
N LEU A 6 13.39 -24.94 -38.28
CA LEU A 6 13.09 -25.58 -39.56
C LEU A 6 14.05 -26.76 -39.81
N ILE A 7 15.33 -26.60 -39.44
CA ILE A 7 16.35 -27.63 -39.62
C ILE A 7 16.02 -28.86 -38.78
N SER A 8 15.72 -28.70 -37.49
CA SER A 8 15.40 -29.86 -36.64
C SER A 8 14.10 -30.57 -37.03
N LEU A 9 13.15 -29.84 -37.65
CA LEU A 9 11.98 -30.45 -38.29
C LEU A 9 12.38 -31.30 -39.50
N TYR A 10 13.25 -30.79 -40.37
CA TYR A 10 13.72 -31.51 -41.57
C TYR A 10 14.67 -32.67 -41.24
N GLU A 11 15.40 -32.62 -40.13
CA GLU A 11 16.15 -33.77 -39.60
C GLU A 11 15.23 -34.93 -39.24
N SER A 12 14.04 -34.60 -38.72
CA SER A 12 13.07 -35.60 -38.23
C SER A 12 12.10 -36.07 -39.32
N TYR A 13 11.73 -35.21 -40.27
CA TYR A 13 10.66 -35.50 -41.23
C TYR A 13 10.91 -34.88 -42.62
N ASN A 14 10.37 -35.52 -43.65
CA ASN A 14 10.08 -34.85 -44.92
C ASN A 14 8.76 -34.10 -44.81
N ILE A 15 8.57 -32.99 -45.54
CA ILE A 15 7.35 -32.17 -45.43
C ILE A 15 6.45 -32.37 -46.65
N CYS A 16 5.16 -32.65 -46.44
CA CYS A 16 4.16 -32.72 -47.50
C CYS A 16 2.92 -31.91 -47.15
N ILE A 17 2.63 -30.86 -47.93
CA ILE A 17 1.44 -30.03 -47.74
C ILE A 17 0.18 -30.83 -48.11
N PRO A 18 -0.75 -31.06 -47.16
CA PRO A 18 -1.95 -31.86 -47.39
C PRO A 18 -2.99 -31.14 -48.25
N ALA A 19 -3.85 -31.91 -48.92
CA ALA A 19 -4.83 -31.43 -49.90
C ALA A 19 -5.88 -30.42 -49.38
N ILE A 20 -6.03 -30.29 -48.05
CA ILE A 20 -7.07 -29.49 -47.39
C ILE A 20 -6.80 -27.98 -47.40
N GLN A 21 -5.53 -27.57 -47.50
CA GLN A 21 -5.13 -26.17 -47.62
C GLN A 21 -4.20 -26.05 -48.83
N ARG A 22 -4.62 -25.27 -49.84
CA ARG A 22 -4.15 -25.48 -51.22
C ARG A 22 -3.15 -24.44 -51.74
N GLU A 23 -3.15 -23.23 -51.21
CA GLU A 23 -2.41 -22.13 -51.84
C GLU A 23 -1.52 -21.43 -50.82
N TYR A 24 -0.31 -21.09 -51.23
CA TYR A 24 0.55 -20.20 -50.47
C TYR A 24 0.07 -18.75 -50.67
N VAL A 25 -1.05 -18.41 -50.03
CA VAL A 25 -1.73 -17.11 -50.18
C VAL A 25 -0.94 -15.97 -49.53
N GLN A 26 -0.09 -16.25 -48.53
CA GLN A 26 0.73 -15.23 -47.88
C GLN A 26 1.72 -14.58 -48.87
N GLY A 27 2.24 -15.34 -49.83
CA GLY A 27 3.12 -14.81 -50.87
C GLY A 27 2.39 -14.11 -52.03
N PHE A 28 1.06 -14.18 -52.08
CA PHE A 28 0.31 -13.61 -53.20
C PHE A 28 0.36 -12.09 -53.19
N ASN A 29 0.44 -11.48 -54.37
CA ASN A 29 0.56 -10.02 -54.50
C ASN A 29 -0.81 -9.34 -54.40
N GLU A 30 -1.35 -9.31 -53.18
CA GLU A 30 -2.59 -8.63 -52.80
C GLU A 30 -2.33 -7.83 -51.51
N GLU A 31 -2.97 -6.67 -51.37
CA GLU A 31 -2.75 -5.72 -50.26
C GLU A 31 -2.73 -6.38 -48.87
N LYS A 32 -3.68 -7.26 -48.57
CA LYS A 32 -3.75 -7.97 -47.28
C LYS A 32 -2.61 -8.97 -47.10
N SER A 33 -2.32 -9.75 -48.14
CA SER A 33 -1.23 -10.73 -48.11
C SER A 33 0.13 -10.05 -48.01
N ASN A 34 0.30 -8.90 -48.67
CA ASN A 34 1.51 -8.07 -48.60
C ASN A 34 1.75 -7.60 -47.17
N ALA A 35 0.77 -7.00 -46.49
CA ALA A 35 0.93 -6.54 -45.12
C ALA A 35 1.29 -7.69 -44.13
N VAL A 36 0.66 -8.86 -44.28
CA VAL A 36 0.96 -10.03 -43.43
C VAL A 36 2.35 -10.61 -43.71
N ARG A 37 2.76 -10.63 -44.97
CA ARG A 37 4.08 -11.12 -45.38
C ARG A 37 5.19 -10.18 -44.98
N GLU A 38 5.07 -8.89 -45.28
CA GLU A 38 6.04 -7.84 -44.94
C GLU A 38 6.32 -7.88 -43.45
N ARG A 39 5.26 -7.85 -42.62
CA ARG A 39 5.38 -7.94 -41.17
C ARG A 39 6.12 -9.21 -40.73
N PHE A 40 5.77 -10.37 -41.28
CA PHE A 40 6.41 -11.62 -40.87
C PHE A 40 7.88 -11.70 -41.30
N LEU A 41 8.22 -11.18 -42.49
CA LEU A 41 9.62 -11.06 -42.92
C LEU A 41 10.38 -10.06 -42.05
N ASP A 42 9.77 -8.93 -41.69
CA ASP A 42 10.37 -7.95 -40.78
C ASP A 42 10.64 -8.56 -39.40
N ASP A 43 9.69 -9.29 -38.81
CA ASP A 43 9.89 -9.99 -37.54
C ASP A 43 11.07 -10.98 -37.61
N ILE A 44 11.21 -11.71 -38.74
CA ILE A 44 12.34 -12.62 -38.96
C ILE A 44 13.65 -11.84 -39.08
N PHE A 45 13.72 -10.82 -39.93
CA PHE A 45 14.96 -10.07 -40.13
C PHE A 45 15.34 -9.23 -38.92
N GLU A 46 14.39 -8.75 -38.12
CA GLU A 46 14.66 -8.03 -36.88
C GLU A 46 15.46 -8.89 -35.89
N VAL A 47 15.17 -10.19 -35.78
CA VAL A 47 15.93 -11.10 -34.91
C VAL A 47 17.25 -11.55 -35.52
N LEU A 48 17.35 -11.62 -36.86
CA LEU A 48 18.59 -11.98 -37.56
C LEU A 48 19.59 -10.82 -37.62
N GLU A 49 19.11 -9.59 -37.74
CA GLU A 49 19.91 -8.36 -37.75
C GLU A 49 20.39 -7.96 -36.35
N SER A 50 19.66 -8.35 -35.31
CA SER A 50 20.01 -8.04 -33.92
C SER A 50 21.28 -8.75 -33.45
N ASP A 51 22.18 -8.00 -32.79
CA ASP A 51 23.36 -8.53 -32.08
C ASP A 51 23.04 -9.05 -30.67
N ASP A 52 21.82 -8.82 -30.19
CA ASP A 52 21.33 -9.40 -28.93
C ASP A 52 21.09 -10.91 -29.09
N PHE A 53 21.89 -11.72 -28.39
CA PHE A 53 21.80 -13.19 -28.41
C PHE A 53 20.51 -13.72 -27.80
N GLU A 54 19.86 -13.00 -26.87
CA GLU A 54 18.60 -13.42 -26.23
C GLU A 54 17.36 -13.13 -27.07
N LYS A 55 17.46 -12.21 -28.04
CA LYS A 55 16.36 -11.87 -28.93
C LYS A 55 16.08 -13.02 -29.90
N THR A 56 14.92 -13.67 -29.75
CA THR A 56 14.46 -14.80 -30.56
C THR A 56 13.03 -14.57 -31.05
N LEU A 57 12.68 -15.18 -32.18
CA LEU A 57 11.32 -15.19 -32.72
C LEU A 57 10.68 -16.56 -32.49
N GLU A 58 9.57 -16.59 -31.77
CA GLU A 58 8.77 -17.80 -31.57
C GLU A 58 7.50 -17.73 -32.44
N MET A 59 7.46 -18.51 -33.53
CA MET A 59 6.40 -18.45 -34.57
C MET A 59 5.12 -19.19 -34.19
N ASN A 60 4.86 -19.37 -32.89
CA ASN A 60 3.76 -20.15 -32.31
C ASN A 60 3.79 -21.65 -32.73
N ILE A 61 2.66 -22.35 -32.54
CA ILE A 61 2.54 -23.79 -32.75
C ILE A 61 2.40 -24.14 -34.25
N ILE A 62 3.09 -25.19 -34.67
CA ILE A 62 2.90 -25.88 -35.94
C ILE A 62 2.22 -27.22 -35.68
N TYR A 63 1.04 -27.42 -36.25
CA TYR A 63 0.19 -28.58 -35.97
C TYR A 63 0.03 -29.46 -37.21
N GLY A 64 0.17 -30.77 -37.06
CA GLY A 64 -0.05 -31.71 -38.15
C GLY A 64 -0.03 -33.17 -37.72
N TYR A 65 0.03 -34.05 -38.70
CA TYR A 65 0.16 -35.49 -38.49
C TYR A 65 1.38 -36.04 -39.22
N THR A 66 1.93 -37.15 -38.72
CA THR A 66 3.03 -37.86 -39.37
C THR A 66 2.56 -39.15 -40.00
N LYS A 67 3.14 -39.53 -41.12
CA LYS A 67 2.96 -40.84 -41.75
C LYS A 67 4.18 -41.20 -42.58
N ASN A 68 4.82 -42.33 -42.28
CA ASN A 68 6.00 -42.84 -43.00
C ASN A 68 7.12 -41.78 -43.11
N ASP A 69 7.55 -41.21 -41.98
CA ASP A 69 8.59 -40.15 -41.90
C ASP A 69 8.27 -38.86 -42.68
N ILE A 70 7.00 -38.70 -43.09
CA ILE A 70 6.49 -37.48 -43.72
C ILE A 70 5.58 -36.77 -42.72
N PHE A 71 5.88 -35.51 -42.44
CA PHE A 71 5.02 -34.60 -41.71
C PHE A 71 4.07 -33.87 -42.66
N TYR A 72 2.79 -33.90 -42.32
CA TYR A 72 1.72 -33.22 -43.02
C TYR A 72 1.23 -32.06 -42.15
N PRO A 73 1.78 -30.84 -42.32
CA PRO A 73 1.32 -29.68 -41.57
C PRO A 73 -0.14 -29.40 -41.92
N VAL A 74 -1.01 -29.40 -40.93
CA VAL A 74 -2.43 -29.08 -41.08
C VAL A 74 -2.67 -27.60 -40.76
N ASP A 75 -1.91 -27.04 -39.83
CA ASP A 75 -1.77 -25.60 -39.59
C ASP A 75 -0.28 -25.21 -39.52
N GLY A 76 0.05 -23.97 -39.84
CA GLY A 76 1.43 -23.47 -39.93
C GLY A 76 2.07 -23.61 -41.31
N GLN A 77 1.33 -24.08 -42.32
CA GLN A 77 1.85 -24.32 -43.69
C GLN A 77 2.48 -23.07 -44.33
N GLN A 78 1.82 -21.91 -44.19
CA GLN A 78 2.30 -20.64 -44.74
C GLN A 78 3.64 -20.24 -44.09
N ARG A 79 3.72 -20.32 -42.75
CA ARG A 79 4.92 -20.03 -41.95
C ARG A 79 6.10 -20.94 -42.33
N ILE A 80 5.87 -22.24 -42.44
CA ILE A 80 6.90 -23.21 -42.90
C ILE A 80 7.40 -22.84 -44.30
N THR A 81 6.48 -22.56 -45.22
CA THR A 81 6.81 -22.26 -46.61
C THR A 81 7.65 -20.99 -46.72
N THR A 82 7.24 -19.91 -46.03
CA THR A 82 8.01 -18.66 -45.97
C THR A 82 9.40 -18.89 -45.40
N LEU A 83 9.50 -19.60 -44.27
CA LEU A 83 10.78 -19.86 -43.61
C LEU A 83 11.71 -20.71 -44.49
N PHE A 84 11.17 -21.69 -45.22
CA PHE A 84 11.92 -22.45 -46.21
C PHE A 84 12.50 -21.55 -47.30
N ILE A 85 11.71 -20.60 -47.82
CA ILE A 85 12.17 -19.65 -48.84
C ILE A 85 13.27 -18.75 -48.29
N VAL A 86 13.16 -18.29 -47.04
CA VAL A 86 14.20 -17.49 -46.36
C VAL A 86 15.50 -18.29 -46.25
N HIS A 87 15.45 -19.54 -45.77
CA HIS A 87 16.64 -20.40 -45.70
C HIS A 87 17.25 -20.63 -47.09
N TRP A 88 16.43 -20.92 -48.09
CA TRP A 88 16.88 -21.14 -49.46
C TRP A 88 17.55 -19.88 -50.04
N PHE A 89 16.96 -18.71 -49.83
CA PHE A 89 17.49 -17.44 -50.32
C PHE A 89 18.84 -17.11 -49.67
N LEU A 90 18.91 -17.15 -48.33
CA LEU A 90 20.13 -16.84 -47.58
C LEU A 90 21.27 -17.78 -47.95
N TRP A 91 21.00 -19.08 -48.09
CA TRP A 91 22.02 -20.04 -48.49
C TRP A 91 22.56 -19.79 -49.90
N ASN A 92 21.69 -19.48 -50.87
CA ASN A 92 22.13 -19.19 -52.25
C ASN A 92 22.85 -17.85 -52.37
N ASN A 93 22.53 -16.89 -51.50
CA ASN A 93 23.19 -15.58 -51.45
C ASN A 93 24.53 -15.60 -50.68
N ALA A 94 24.78 -16.64 -49.88
CA ALA A 94 26.03 -16.88 -49.16
C ALA A 94 27.10 -17.60 -50.00
N ASP A 95 28.38 -17.44 -49.64
CA ASP A 95 29.51 -18.15 -50.27
C ASP A 95 29.82 -19.49 -49.57
N LYS A 96 28.76 -20.23 -49.23
CA LYS A 96 28.88 -21.54 -48.55
C LYS A 96 29.15 -22.68 -49.52
N SER A 97 30.06 -23.59 -49.12
CA SER A 97 30.38 -24.86 -49.80
C SER A 97 29.65 -26.07 -49.20
N ALA A 98 29.07 -25.94 -48.00
CA ALA A 98 28.38 -27.02 -47.31
C ALA A 98 26.98 -27.27 -47.90
N LYS A 99 26.64 -28.55 -48.04
CA LYS A 99 25.33 -29.03 -48.51
C LYS A 99 24.19 -28.54 -47.59
N PRO A 100 23.16 -27.82 -48.09
CA PRO A 100 22.06 -27.36 -47.27
C PRO A 100 21.10 -28.49 -46.90
N PHE A 101 20.41 -28.38 -45.75
CA PHE A 101 19.46 -29.39 -45.25
C PHE A 101 18.33 -29.71 -46.23
N PHE A 102 17.97 -28.76 -47.10
CA PHE A 102 16.88 -28.88 -48.06
C PHE A 102 17.28 -29.50 -49.41
N GLN A 103 18.58 -29.72 -49.71
CA GLN A 103 19.04 -30.10 -51.06
C GLN A 103 18.37 -31.38 -51.60
N ASP A 104 18.09 -32.37 -50.73
CA ASP A 104 17.39 -33.61 -51.11
C ASP A 104 15.97 -33.69 -50.53
N LYS A 105 15.49 -32.60 -49.92
CA LYS A 105 14.23 -32.56 -49.16
C LYS A 105 13.34 -31.38 -49.61
N PRO A 106 12.80 -31.40 -50.84
CA PRO A 106 11.86 -30.38 -51.29
C PRO A 106 10.55 -30.45 -50.48
N ILE A 107 9.84 -29.32 -50.35
CA ILE A 107 8.46 -29.33 -49.87
C ILE A 107 7.59 -30.07 -50.91
N MET A 108 6.94 -31.13 -50.49
CA MET A 108 6.01 -31.91 -51.32
C MET A 108 4.58 -31.37 -51.19
N TYR A 109 3.73 -31.65 -52.18
CA TYR A 109 2.31 -31.29 -52.19
C TYR A 109 1.48 -32.50 -52.59
N GLU A 110 0.42 -32.81 -51.85
CA GLU A 110 -0.43 -33.98 -52.14
C GLU A 110 -1.16 -33.89 -53.50
N ILE A 111 -1.60 -32.69 -53.91
CA ILE A 111 -2.47 -32.50 -55.10
C ILE A 111 -2.01 -31.41 -56.08
N ARG A 112 -0.92 -30.68 -55.81
CA ARG A 112 -0.40 -29.61 -56.69
C ARG A 112 0.90 -30.02 -57.35
N SER A 113 0.79 -30.77 -58.44
CA SER A 113 1.94 -31.31 -59.17
C SER A 113 2.88 -30.23 -59.71
N ALA A 114 2.34 -29.10 -60.20
CA ALA A 114 3.12 -27.96 -60.69
C ALA A 114 3.96 -27.32 -59.58
N THR A 115 3.33 -26.93 -58.45
CA THR A 115 4.02 -26.46 -57.24
C THR A 115 5.09 -27.45 -56.76
N GLY A 116 4.74 -28.74 -56.63
CA GLY A 116 5.69 -29.76 -56.20
C GLY A 116 6.85 -29.95 -57.19
N SER A 117 6.61 -29.78 -58.49
CA SER A 117 7.69 -29.79 -59.50
C SER A 117 8.59 -28.56 -59.37
N PHE A 118 8.05 -27.41 -58.98
CA PHE A 118 8.84 -26.20 -58.78
C PHE A 118 9.75 -26.33 -57.56
N PHE A 119 9.27 -26.82 -56.42
CA PHE A 119 10.12 -27.09 -55.24
C PHE A 119 11.25 -28.09 -55.54
N ARG A 120 10.98 -29.12 -56.36
CA ARG A 120 12.05 -30.03 -56.83
C ARG A 120 13.11 -29.30 -57.66
N GLU A 121 12.71 -28.36 -58.50
CA GLU A 121 13.66 -27.58 -59.30
C GLU A 121 14.42 -26.53 -58.46
N LEU A 122 13.82 -26.00 -57.40
CA LEU A 122 14.48 -25.08 -56.47
C LEU A 122 15.67 -25.73 -55.73
N VAL A 123 15.57 -27.02 -55.42
CA VAL A 123 16.61 -27.77 -54.70
C VAL A 123 17.54 -28.55 -55.63
N ASN A 124 17.32 -28.49 -56.95
CA ASN A 124 18.09 -29.23 -57.94
C ASN A 124 19.57 -28.76 -57.95
N PRO A 125 20.56 -29.64 -57.68
CA PRO A 125 21.98 -29.29 -57.70
C PRO A 125 22.45 -28.63 -58.99
N ASP A 126 21.94 -29.08 -60.14
CA ASP A 126 22.30 -28.56 -61.47
C ASP A 126 21.80 -27.13 -61.72
N ARG A 127 20.97 -26.60 -60.82
CA ARG A 127 20.36 -25.25 -60.92
C ARG A 127 20.95 -24.26 -59.93
N MET A 128 21.70 -24.73 -58.93
CA MET A 128 22.17 -23.88 -57.83
C MET A 128 23.06 -22.74 -58.33
N SER A 129 24.00 -23.01 -59.26
CA SER A 129 24.84 -21.97 -59.87
C SER A 129 24.01 -20.91 -60.61
N ALA A 130 23.01 -21.33 -61.37
CA ALA A 130 22.11 -20.42 -62.07
C ALA A 130 21.32 -19.54 -61.11
N TYR A 131 20.82 -20.09 -59.99
CA TYR A 131 20.15 -19.29 -58.96
C TYR A 131 21.08 -18.27 -58.30
N LYS A 132 22.34 -18.65 -57.99
CA LYS A 132 23.34 -17.71 -57.46
C LYS A 132 23.59 -16.55 -58.44
N GLU A 133 23.74 -16.84 -59.73
CA GLU A 133 23.89 -15.79 -60.77
C GLU A 133 22.65 -14.89 -60.86
N MET A 134 21.45 -15.45 -60.81
CA MET A 134 20.19 -14.69 -60.88
C MET A 134 20.00 -13.74 -59.70
N LEU A 135 20.32 -14.20 -58.48
CA LEU A 135 20.21 -13.39 -57.26
C LEU A 135 21.22 -12.22 -57.27
N ASN A 136 22.41 -12.42 -57.83
CA ASN A 136 23.44 -11.39 -57.96
C ASN A 136 23.24 -10.44 -59.16
N SER A 137 22.30 -10.71 -60.05
CA SER A 137 22.05 -9.85 -61.22
C SER A 137 21.14 -8.66 -60.91
N ASP A 138 21.29 -7.55 -61.64
CA ASP A 138 20.43 -6.36 -61.49
C ASP A 138 19.03 -6.51 -62.11
N LYS A 139 18.75 -7.63 -62.79
CA LYS A 139 17.44 -7.90 -63.43
C LYS A 139 16.40 -8.32 -62.39
N PHE A 140 15.13 -8.04 -62.67
CA PHE A 140 14.01 -8.57 -61.88
C PHE A 140 14.06 -10.09 -61.83
N LEU A 141 13.89 -10.65 -60.63
CA LEU A 141 14.02 -12.09 -60.40
C LEU A 141 13.01 -12.88 -61.23
N PHE A 142 11.77 -12.41 -61.28
CA PHE A 142 10.71 -13.00 -62.08
C PHE A 142 11.11 -13.12 -63.57
N ASP A 143 11.56 -12.03 -64.19
CA ASP A 143 11.94 -12.03 -65.60
C ASP A 143 13.10 -12.99 -65.89
N ASN A 144 14.11 -13.04 -65.03
CA ASN A 144 15.23 -13.97 -65.14
C ASN A 144 14.78 -15.44 -65.04
N MET A 145 13.90 -15.75 -64.09
CA MET A 145 13.39 -17.10 -63.91
C MET A 145 12.56 -17.51 -65.13
N VAL A 146 11.65 -16.67 -65.61
CA VAL A 146 10.78 -16.97 -66.75
C VAL A 146 11.57 -17.14 -68.06
N GLN A 147 12.68 -16.40 -68.24
CA GLN A 147 13.56 -16.53 -69.41
C GLN A 147 14.48 -17.75 -69.38
N SER A 148 14.50 -18.49 -68.26
CA SER A 148 15.39 -19.64 -68.11
C SER A 148 14.86 -20.86 -68.86
N LYS A 149 15.75 -21.57 -69.57
CA LYS A 149 15.38 -22.76 -70.38
C LYS A 149 14.71 -23.90 -69.60
N TRP A 150 14.96 -23.96 -68.30
CA TRP A 150 14.40 -24.97 -67.40
C TRP A 150 13.04 -24.56 -66.80
N PHE A 151 12.63 -23.29 -66.98
CA PHE A 151 11.38 -22.80 -66.44
C PHE A 151 10.19 -23.37 -67.23
N LYS A 152 9.23 -23.98 -66.52
CA LYS A 152 8.08 -24.60 -67.16
C LYS A 152 6.93 -23.60 -67.29
N SER A 153 6.30 -23.53 -68.45
CA SER A 153 5.17 -22.62 -68.69
C SER A 153 3.98 -22.86 -67.77
N GLU A 154 3.76 -24.11 -67.34
CA GLU A 154 2.70 -24.48 -66.38
C GLU A 154 2.81 -23.73 -65.04
N TRP A 155 4.02 -23.33 -64.64
CA TRP A 155 4.25 -22.60 -63.39
C TRP A 155 3.69 -21.18 -63.40
N LEU A 156 3.53 -20.56 -64.57
CA LEU A 156 2.89 -19.24 -64.68
C LEU A 156 1.40 -19.27 -64.32
N SER A 157 0.78 -20.46 -64.35
CA SER A 157 -0.62 -20.64 -64.00
C SER A 157 -0.85 -21.09 -62.55
N ASP A 158 0.23 -21.34 -61.79
CA ASP A 158 0.16 -21.81 -60.41
C ASP A 158 0.35 -20.66 -59.42
N VAL A 159 -0.73 -20.27 -58.74
CA VAL A 159 -0.75 -19.18 -57.74
C VAL A 159 0.34 -19.34 -56.68
N THR A 160 0.60 -20.55 -56.19
CA THR A 160 1.62 -20.79 -55.18
C THR A 160 3.02 -20.56 -55.74
N VAL A 161 3.29 -20.94 -56.98
CA VAL A 161 4.60 -20.70 -57.61
C VAL A 161 4.84 -19.20 -57.78
N LEU A 162 3.83 -18.46 -58.26
CA LEU A 162 3.90 -17.01 -58.37
C LEU A 162 4.13 -16.35 -57.00
N SER A 163 3.42 -16.80 -55.97
CA SER A 163 3.58 -16.34 -54.59
C SER A 163 5.01 -16.57 -54.07
N ILE A 164 5.60 -17.73 -54.35
CA ILE A 164 6.99 -18.03 -53.93
C ILE A 164 7.98 -17.09 -54.62
N ILE A 165 7.85 -16.89 -55.93
CA ILE A 165 8.72 -15.97 -56.69
C ILE A 165 8.59 -14.53 -56.18
N ASN A 166 7.38 -14.12 -55.79
CA ASN A 166 7.15 -12.81 -55.20
C ASN A 166 7.92 -12.64 -53.88
N VAL A 167 7.84 -13.62 -52.97
CA VAL A 167 8.61 -13.58 -51.70
C VAL A 167 10.11 -13.56 -51.96
N MET A 168 10.61 -14.35 -52.91
CA MET A 168 12.02 -14.32 -53.29
C MET A 168 12.44 -12.96 -53.86
N SER A 169 11.55 -12.29 -54.59
CA SER A 169 11.80 -10.96 -55.14
C SER A 169 11.89 -9.92 -54.02
N GLU A 170 10.98 -9.98 -53.04
CA GLU A 170 11.00 -9.11 -51.86
C GLU A 170 12.26 -9.34 -51.00
N LEU A 171 12.70 -10.59 -50.83
CA LEU A 171 13.97 -10.90 -50.18
C LEU A 171 15.17 -10.33 -50.95
N LYS A 172 15.15 -10.37 -52.29
CA LYS A 172 16.19 -9.77 -53.14
C LYS A 172 16.24 -8.25 -52.96
N GLU A 173 15.09 -7.58 -52.80
CA GLU A 173 15.00 -6.14 -52.58
C GLU A 173 15.64 -5.67 -51.28
N ARG A 174 15.78 -6.55 -50.28
CA ARG A 174 16.49 -6.25 -49.02
C ARG A 174 18.00 -6.06 -49.18
N LYS A 175 18.59 -6.33 -50.36
CA LYS A 175 20.02 -6.08 -50.69
C LYS A 175 21.02 -6.64 -49.66
N ILE A 176 20.73 -7.83 -49.14
CA ILE A 176 21.55 -8.52 -48.16
C ILE A 176 22.91 -8.87 -48.81
N SER A 177 24.02 -8.46 -48.19
CA SER A 177 25.37 -8.78 -48.66
C SER A 177 25.69 -10.27 -48.45
N LYS A 178 26.72 -10.80 -49.14
CA LYS A 178 27.13 -12.20 -48.95
C LYS A 178 27.51 -12.53 -47.51
N GLU A 179 28.23 -11.61 -46.86
CA GLU A 179 28.64 -11.73 -45.46
C GLU A 179 27.43 -11.69 -44.50
N GLN A 180 26.48 -10.79 -44.74
CA GLN A 180 25.23 -10.75 -43.98
C GLN A 180 24.42 -12.04 -44.17
N ALA A 181 24.33 -12.56 -45.39
CA ALA A 181 23.63 -13.80 -45.67
C ALA A 181 24.25 -15.00 -44.92
N GLU A 182 25.58 -15.06 -44.83
CA GLU A 182 26.29 -16.08 -44.05
C GLU A 182 25.97 -15.99 -42.56
N ASN A 183 26.02 -14.78 -41.99
CA ASN A 183 25.70 -14.53 -40.59
C ASN A 183 24.23 -14.86 -40.26
N TYR A 184 23.29 -14.36 -41.05
CA TYR A 184 21.86 -14.61 -40.85
C TYR A 184 21.50 -16.09 -40.98
N TYR A 185 22.15 -16.79 -41.91
CA TYR A 185 21.95 -18.24 -42.02
C TYR A 185 22.46 -18.98 -40.79
N LEU A 186 23.64 -18.62 -40.24
CA LEU A 186 24.15 -19.21 -38.99
C LEU A 186 23.19 -18.98 -37.81
N LYS A 187 22.65 -17.76 -37.69
CA LYS A 187 21.63 -17.43 -36.66
C LYS A 187 20.37 -18.28 -36.79
N LEU A 188 19.94 -18.61 -38.00
CA LEU A 188 18.83 -19.55 -38.21
C LEU A 188 19.18 -21.00 -37.80
N GLU A 189 20.46 -21.38 -37.84
CA GLU A 189 20.95 -22.66 -37.30
C GLU A 189 20.98 -22.66 -35.76
N GLU A 190 21.26 -21.52 -35.14
CA GLU A 190 21.37 -21.31 -33.68
C GLU A 190 20.05 -21.00 -32.96
N GLU A 191 18.92 -21.54 -33.42
CA GLU A 191 17.61 -21.41 -32.76
C GLU A 191 17.07 -19.97 -32.62
N LYS A 192 17.50 -19.01 -33.44
CA LYS A 192 16.93 -17.64 -33.42
C LYS A 192 15.46 -17.57 -33.83
N VAL A 193 15.03 -18.50 -34.67
CA VAL A 193 13.64 -18.61 -35.14
C VAL A 193 13.14 -20.02 -34.80
N THR A 194 12.22 -20.10 -33.84
CA THR A 194 11.72 -21.38 -33.29
C THR A 194 10.19 -21.46 -33.34
N PHE A 195 9.68 -22.67 -33.23
CA PHE A 195 8.26 -22.96 -33.10
C PHE A 195 8.03 -24.21 -32.24
N ASP A 196 6.83 -24.33 -31.68
CA ASP A 196 6.38 -25.53 -31.00
C ASP A 196 5.80 -26.52 -32.02
N LEU A 197 6.36 -27.72 -32.13
CA LEU A 197 5.85 -28.75 -33.04
C LEU A 197 4.84 -29.66 -32.34
N TYR A 198 3.67 -29.81 -32.94
CA TYR A 198 2.66 -30.80 -32.54
C TYR A 198 2.35 -31.76 -33.69
N ALA A 199 3.02 -32.91 -33.68
CA ALA A 199 2.86 -33.98 -34.65
C ALA A 199 2.09 -35.16 -34.04
N ILE A 200 0.95 -35.52 -34.63
CA ILE A 200 0.18 -36.70 -34.22
C ILE A 200 0.63 -37.93 -35.02
N ASP A 201 1.04 -38.97 -34.31
CA ASP A 201 1.39 -40.26 -34.89
C ASP A 201 0.41 -41.35 -34.40
N ASN A 202 -0.60 -41.69 -35.23
CA ASN A 202 -1.48 -42.85 -35.03
C ASN A 202 -2.21 -43.26 -36.33
N GLU A 203 -2.75 -44.49 -36.40
CA GLU A 203 -3.43 -45.02 -37.60
C GLU A 203 -4.62 -44.17 -38.08
N SER A 204 -5.23 -43.39 -37.19
CA SER A 204 -6.34 -42.49 -37.49
C SER A 204 -5.93 -41.01 -37.66
N ALA A 205 -4.62 -40.70 -37.61
CA ALA A 205 -4.10 -39.35 -37.38
C ALA A 205 -4.49 -38.38 -38.49
N LYS A 206 -4.58 -38.85 -39.73
CA LYS A 206 -5.06 -38.05 -40.86
C LYS A 206 -6.54 -37.66 -40.68
N LYS A 207 -7.41 -38.58 -40.25
CA LYS A 207 -8.84 -38.30 -40.10
C LYS A 207 -9.12 -37.46 -38.85
N SER A 208 -8.44 -37.71 -37.74
CA SER A 208 -8.56 -36.92 -36.51
C SER A 208 -8.05 -35.50 -36.73
N SER A 209 -6.83 -35.32 -37.26
CA SER A 209 -6.27 -33.99 -37.49
C SER A 209 -7.05 -33.15 -38.50
N ILE A 210 -7.60 -33.78 -39.55
CA ILE A 210 -8.50 -33.12 -40.51
C ILE A 210 -9.85 -32.78 -39.87
N THR A 211 -10.43 -33.68 -39.07
CA THR A 211 -11.72 -33.42 -38.40
C THR A 211 -11.57 -32.33 -37.35
N ASP A 212 -10.48 -32.36 -36.59
CA ASP A 212 -10.11 -31.32 -35.63
C ASP A 212 -9.91 -30.02 -36.40
N TYR A 213 -9.08 -29.96 -37.44
CA TYR A 213 -8.90 -28.77 -38.28
C TYR A 213 -10.19 -28.22 -38.89
N VAL A 214 -11.07 -29.08 -39.43
CA VAL A 214 -12.36 -28.65 -39.99
C VAL A 214 -13.27 -28.12 -38.87
N ARG A 215 -13.28 -28.74 -37.69
CA ARG A 215 -13.97 -28.18 -36.51
C ARG A 215 -13.33 -26.87 -36.05
N LEU A 216 -12.01 -26.74 -36.18
CA LEU A 216 -11.19 -25.58 -35.80
C LEU A 216 -11.27 -24.41 -36.81
N ASN A 217 -11.63 -24.65 -38.08
CA ASN A 217 -11.63 -23.62 -39.14
C ASN A 217 -12.98 -23.46 -39.88
N SER A 218 -14.01 -24.25 -39.59
CA SER A 218 -15.33 -24.22 -40.26
C SER A 218 -16.16 -22.94 -40.05
N ARG A 219 -15.62 -21.92 -39.38
CA ARG A 219 -16.27 -20.62 -39.17
C ARG A 219 -15.54 -19.43 -39.81
N GLY A 220 -14.41 -19.64 -40.49
CA GLY A 220 -13.69 -18.57 -41.20
C GLY A 220 -13.03 -17.52 -40.29
N LYS A 221 -12.84 -17.84 -39.00
CA LYS A 221 -11.99 -17.11 -38.04
C LYS A 221 -11.15 -18.12 -37.26
N GLU A 222 -9.92 -17.76 -36.88
CA GLU A 222 -9.13 -18.52 -35.91
C GLU A 222 -10.00 -18.78 -34.66
N LEU A 223 -10.05 -20.02 -34.19
CA LEU A 223 -10.75 -20.29 -32.93
C LEU A 223 -9.98 -19.68 -31.77
N GLU A 224 -10.68 -18.83 -31.03
CA GLU A 224 -10.28 -18.39 -29.70
C GLU A 224 -10.05 -19.61 -28.79
N TRP A 225 -9.04 -19.56 -27.92
CA TRP A 225 -8.66 -20.65 -27.01
C TRP A 225 -9.81 -21.22 -26.18
N PHE A 226 -10.82 -20.39 -25.89
CA PHE A 226 -12.00 -20.79 -25.15
C PHE A 226 -12.82 -21.86 -25.87
N GLU A 227 -12.98 -21.77 -27.19
CA GLU A 227 -13.72 -22.77 -27.97
C GLU A 227 -13.01 -24.13 -27.97
N ASN A 228 -11.67 -24.13 -27.95
CA ASN A 228 -10.86 -25.35 -27.81
C ASN A 228 -11.05 -26.00 -26.43
N ILE A 229 -11.01 -25.19 -25.35
CA ILE A 229 -11.27 -25.64 -23.98
C ILE A 229 -12.70 -26.19 -23.84
N LYS A 230 -13.68 -25.51 -24.42
CA LYS A 230 -15.09 -25.93 -24.40
C LYS A 230 -15.31 -27.26 -25.12
N ALA A 231 -14.61 -27.50 -26.23
CA ALA A 231 -14.68 -28.76 -26.96
C ALA A 231 -14.12 -29.95 -26.15
N ILE A 232 -12.98 -29.78 -25.47
CA ILE A 232 -12.44 -30.84 -24.60
C ILE A 232 -13.32 -31.06 -23.38
N ILE A 233 -13.89 -30.01 -22.77
CA ILE A 233 -14.85 -30.15 -21.67
C ILE A 233 -16.09 -30.92 -22.13
N SER A 234 -16.65 -30.61 -23.30
CA SER A 234 -17.79 -31.36 -23.84
C SER A 234 -17.49 -32.85 -24.00
N THR A 235 -16.24 -33.20 -24.31
CA THR A 235 -15.79 -34.59 -24.40
C THR A 235 -15.70 -35.22 -23.00
N ILE A 236 -15.12 -34.52 -22.04
CA ILE A 236 -15.03 -34.95 -20.64
C ILE A 236 -16.43 -35.16 -20.04
N GLU A 237 -17.35 -34.22 -20.23
CA GLU A 237 -18.72 -34.30 -19.71
C GLU A 237 -19.49 -35.50 -20.26
N LYS A 238 -19.26 -35.87 -21.53
CA LYS A 238 -19.83 -37.07 -22.13
C LYS A 238 -19.24 -38.35 -21.53
N GLN A 239 -17.93 -38.37 -21.27
CA GLN A 239 -17.27 -39.52 -20.64
C GLN A 239 -17.67 -39.69 -19.17
N LEU A 240 -17.92 -38.58 -18.46
CA LEU A 240 -18.41 -38.58 -17.08
C LEU A 240 -19.93 -38.75 -16.97
N GLU A 241 -20.62 -38.96 -18.10
CA GLU A 241 -22.08 -39.12 -18.16
C GLU A 241 -22.86 -37.98 -17.48
N ILE A 242 -22.30 -36.77 -17.50
CA ILE A 242 -22.94 -35.59 -16.90
C ILE A 242 -24.18 -35.24 -17.72
N ASN A 243 -25.32 -35.14 -17.05
CA ASN A 243 -26.58 -34.73 -17.67
C ASN A 243 -26.39 -33.42 -18.45
N ASN A 244 -26.90 -33.36 -19.67
CA ASN A 244 -26.69 -32.19 -20.54
C ASN A 244 -27.12 -30.87 -19.89
N LYS A 245 -28.22 -30.86 -19.11
CA LYS A 245 -28.70 -29.67 -18.37
C LYS A 245 -27.76 -29.22 -17.25
N ASP A 246 -26.98 -30.13 -16.70
CA ASP A 246 -26.03 -29.89 -15.62
C ASP A 246 -24.63 -29.56 -16.15
N SER A 247 -24.38 -29.85 -17.42
CA SER A 247 -23.12 -29.60 -18.11
C SER A 247 -22.76 -28.10 -18.17
N PHE A 248 -21.49 -27.80 -17.94
CA PHE A 248 -20.91 -26.48 -18.10
C PHE A 248 -21.10 -25.96 -19.51
N VAL A 249 -20.87 -26.79 -20.54
CA VAL A 249 -20.97 -26.36 -21.95
C VAL A 249 -22.38 -25.87 -22.27
N TYR A 250 -23.40 -26.62 -21.85
CA TYR A 250 -24.80 -26.23 -22.05
C TYR A 250 -25.17 -24.97 -21.26
N LYS A 251 -24.81 -24.90 -19.98
CA LYS A 251 -25.08 -23.73 -19.13
C LYS A 251 -24.34 -22.50 -19.64
N TYR A 252 -23.14 -22.66 -20.18
CA TYR A 252 -22.40 -21.58 -20.80
C TYR A 252 -23.18 -21.01 -21.99
N ASP A 253 -23.60 -21.86 -22.92
CA ASP A 253 -24.31 -21.43 -24.12
C ASP A 253 -25.69 -20.81 -23.84
N LYS A 254 -26.36 -21.24 -22.77
CA LYS A 254 -27.73 -20.82 -22.46
C LYS A 254 -27.84 -19.70 -21.45
N ILE A 255 -26.86 -19.56 -20.56
CA ILE A 255 -26.97 -18.71 -19.36
C ILE A 255 -25.72 -17.87 -19.18
N TYR A 256 -24.54 -18.51 -19.15
CA TYR A 256 -23.34 -17.78 -18.75
C TYR A 256 -22.90 -16.80 -19.84
N SER A 257 -22.92 -17.18 -21.12
CA SER A 257 -22.56 -16.31 -22.24
C SER A 257 -23.35 -14.99 -22.24
N ASP A 258 -24.67 -15.05 -22.04
CA ASP A 258 -25.54 -13.86 -21.94
C ASP A 258 -25.15 -12.97 -20.76
N TYR A 259 -24.77 -13.57 -19.63
CA TYR A 259 -24.35 -12.83 -18.46
C TYR A 259 -22.99 -12.16 -18.65
N PHE A 260 -22.00 -12.90 -19.16
CA PHE A 260 -20.69 -12.36 -19.53
C PHE A 260 -20.88 -11.22 -20.55
N TYR A 261 -21.73 -11.39 -21.57
CA TYR A 261 -22.03 -10.34 -22.53
C TYR A 261 -22.55 -9.07 -21.87
N LYS A 262 -23.51 -9.17 -20.94
CA LYS A 262 -24.03 -8.00 -20.19
C LYS A 262 -22.93 -7.27 -19.40
N VAL A 263 -21.92 -7.98 -18.91
CA VAL A 263 -20.85 -7.43 -18.07
C VAL A 263 -19.78 -6.70 -18.91
N TYR A 264 -19.38 -7.27 -20.05
CA TYR A 264 -18.35 -6.66 -20.90
C TYR A 264 -18.92 -5.73 -21.96
N LYS A 265 -20.24 -5.76 -22.21
CA LYS A 265 -20.91 -4.80 -23.08
C LYS A 265 -20.53 -3.37 -22.68
N SER A 266 -20.03 -2.63 -23.65
CA SER A 266 -19.62 -1.23 -23.52
C SER A 266 -19.88 -0.56 -24.86
N ASP A 267 -20.41 0.66 -24.85
CA ASP A 267 -20.74 1.37 -26.09
C ASP A 267 -19.48 1.71 -26.92
N ASP A 268 -18.32 1.76 -26.26
CA ASP A 268 -17.00 2.04 -26.88
C ASP A 268 -16.27 0.79 -27.42
N LYS A 269 -16.82 -0.42 -27.29
CA LYS A 269 -16.15 -1.67 -27.71
C LYS A 269 -16.87 -2.34 -28.89
N SER A 270 -16.08 -2.84 -29.86
CA SER A 270 -16.61 -3.67 -30.95
C SER A 270 -17.12 -5.02 -30.40
N LEU A 271 -18.06 -5.65 -31.11
CA LEU A 271 -18.57 -6.97 -30.74
C LEU A 271 -17.43 -8.00 -30.64
N GLU A 272 -16.44 -7.91 -31.52
CA GLU A 272 -15.24 -8.76 -31.50
C GLU A 272 -14.41 -8.58 -30.23
N GLN A 273 -14.20 -7.32 -29.80
CA GLN A 273 -13.50 -7.05 -28.55
C GLN A 273 -14.29 -7.55 -27.33
N ILE A 274 -15.62 -7.37 -27.33
CA ILE A 274 -16.49 -7.87 -26.26
C ILE A 274 -16.41 -9.40 -26.18
N THR A 275 -16.48 -10.11 -27.32
CA THR A 275 -16.36 -11.56 -27.37
C THR A 275 -14.99 -12.03 -26.87
N LYS A 276 -13.92 -11.35 -27.25
CA LYS A 276 -12.57 -11.65 -26.75
C LYS A 276 -12.47 -11.48 -25.24
N ASP A 277 -12.92 -10.34 -24.70
CA ASP A 277 -12.87 -10.07 -23.26
C ASP A 277 -13.69 -11.12 -22.46
N MET A 278 -14.87 -11.51 -22.97
CA MET A 278 -15.69 -12.57 -22.35
C MET A 278 -14.98 -13.92 -22.34
N ASN A 279 -14.35 -14.29 -23.46
CA ASN A 279 -13.61 -15.54 -23.59
C ASN A 279 -12.41 -15.57 -22.64
N ASP A 280 -11.61 -14.51 -22.63
CA ASP A 280 -10.44 -14.36 -21.75
C ASP A 280 -10.85 -14.42 -20.28
N ALA A 281 -11.93 -13.73 -19.89
CA ALA A 281 -12.43 -13.77 -18.52
C ALA A 281 -12.95 -15.15 -18.10
N THR A 282 -13.69 -15.82 -18.99
CA THR A 282 -14.19 -17.17 -18.72
C THR A 282 -13.03 -18.13 -18.53
N LEU A 283 -12.05 -18.06 -19.43
CA LEU A 283 -10.83 -18.82 -19.36
C LEU A 283 -10.13 -18.58 -18.00
N ASN A 284 -9.87 -17.31 -17.62
CA ASN A 284 -9.27 -16.94 -16.32
C ASN A 284 -9.96 -17.58 -15.14
N PHE A 285 -11.28 -17.54 -15.14
CA PHE A 285 -12.07 -18.21 -14.12
C PHE A 285 -11.81 -19.71 -14.05
N MET A 286 -11.71 -20.39 -15.20
CA MET A 286 -11.46 -21.83 -15.27
C MET A 286 -10.07 -22.22 -14.75
N ILE A 287 -9.00 -21.51 -15.13
CA ILE A 287 -7.66 -21.77 -14.61
C ILE A 287 -7.62 -21.61 -13.09
N ASN A 288 -8.17 -20.50 -12.59
CA ASN A 288 -8.15 -20.21 -11.15
C ASN A 288 -8.95 -21.26 -10.37
N SER A 289 -10.08 -21.70 -10.93
CA SER A 289 -10.88 -22.80 -10.39
C SER A 289 -10.11 -24.13 -10.37
N TYR A 290 -9.39 -24.46 -11.44
CA TYR A 290 -8.59 -25.68 -11.53
C TYR A 290 -7.51 -25.69 -10.44
N ASN A 291 -6.75 -24.60 -10.34
CA ASN A 291 -5.67 -24.48 -9.36
C ASN A 291 -6.19 -24.52 -7.92
N LEU A 292 -7.32 -23.86 -7.65
CA LEU A 292 -7.95 -23.92 -6.34
C LEU A 292 -8.39 -25.36 -6.03
N MET A 293 -9.04 -26.05 -6.97
CA MET A 293 -9.48 -27.44 -6.78
C MET A 293 -8.32 -28.42 -6.55
N GLU A 294 -7.19 -28.25 -7.24
CA GLU A 294 -5.98 -29.04 -6.94
C GLU A 294 -5.49 -28.83 -5.51
N LEU A 295 -5.50 -27.59 -5.04
CA LEU A 295 -5.15 -27.27 -3.65
C LEU A 295 -6.16 -27.87 -2.66
N LEU A 296 -7.46 -27.84 -2.99
CA LEU A 296 -8.55 -28.36 -2.15
C LEU A 296 -8.49 -29.89 -1.99
N LEU A 297 -8.20 -30.63 -3.06
CA LEU A 297 -8.33 -32.09 -3.08
C LEU A 297 -7.01 -32.84 -2.92
N ASN A 298 -5.91 -32.35 -3.49
CA ASN A 298 -4.69 -33.15 -3.65
C ASN A 298 -3.54 -32.79 -2.68
N ASN A 299 -3.68 -31.73 -1.88
CA ASN A 299 -2.69 -31.28 -0.86
C ASN A 299 -1.23 -31.10 -1.38
N LYS A 300 -0.99 -31.09 -2.71
CA LYS A 300 0.34 -30.99 -3.35
C LYS A 300 0.40 -29.76 -4.28
N LYS A 301 1.57 -29.10 -4.35
CA LYS A 301 1.93 -28.17 -5.45
C LYS A 301 2.48 -29.05 -6.57
N GLN A 302 1.65 -29.64 -7.43
CA GLN A 302 2.15 -30.07 -8.74
C GLN A 302 1.91 -28.91 -9.69
N GLY A 303 2.95 -28.11 -9.92
CA GLY A 303 3.03 -26.93 -10.78
C GLY A 303 1.75 -26.54 -11.50
N GLY A 304 0.84 -25.85 -10.79
CA GLY A 304 -0.49 -25.46 -11.23
C GLY A 304 -0.53 -24.82 -12.62
N VAL A 305 -1.72 -24.73 -13.18
CA VAL A 305 -1.92 -24.22 -14.52
C VAL A 305 -1.83 -22.70 -14.53
N ASP A 306 -1.00 -22.14 -15.40
CA ASP A 306 -0.74 -20.69 -15.51
C ASP A 306 -1.17 -20.10 -16.87
N SER A 307 -1.56 -20.96 -17.82
CA SER A 307 -1.92 -20.58 -19.18
C SER A 307 -3.00 -21.49 -19.77
N TRP A 308 -3.77 -20.97 -20.74
CA TRP A 308 -4.84 -21.73 -21.42
C TRP A 308 -4.31 -23.01 -22.08
N VAL A 309 -3.11 -22.91 -22.65
CA VAL A 309 -2.42 -24.03 -23.30
C VAL A 309 -2.16 -25.15 -22.30
N LYS A 310 -1.67 -24.80 -21.12
CA LYS A 310 -1.41 -25.76 -20.05
C LYS A 310 -2.71 -26.34 -19.50
N LEU A 311 -3.78 -25.54 -19.36
CA LEU A 311 -5.10 -26.04 -18.96
C LEU A 311 -5.61 -27.08 -19.96
N TYR A 312 -5.59 -26.74 -21.24
CA TYR A 312 -6.04 -27.60 -22.31
C TYR A 312 -5.27 -28.93 -22.33
N LYS A 313 -3.95 -28.86 -22.22
CA LYS A 313 -3.08 -30.04 -22.16
C LYS A 313 -3.44 -30.92 -20.96
N THR A 314 -3.54 -30.33 -19.77
CA THR A 314 -3.87 -31.07 -18.55
C THR A 314 -5.24 -31.75 -18.66
N LEU A 315 -6.29 -31.02 -19.04
CA LEU A 315 -7.63 -31.59 -19.23
C LEU A 315 -7.66 -32.70 -20.28
N ARG A 316 -6.89 -32.56 -21.37
CA ARG A 316 -6.80 -33.57 -22.42
C ARG A 316 -6.03 -34.81 -21.98
N GLU A 317 -4.94 -34.66 -21.24
CA GLU A 317 -4.20 -35.77 -20.66
C GLU A 317 -5.05 -36.52 -19.63
N GLU A 318 -5.78 -35.80 -18.77
CA GLU A 318 -6.72 -36.38 -17.81
C GLU A 318 -7.88 -37.10 -18.51
N CYS A 319 -8.38 -36.58 -19.63
CA CYS A 319 -9.39 -37.23 -20.47
C CYS A 319 -8.88 -38.52 -21.14
N SER A 320 -7.59 -38.60 -21.47
CA SER A 320 -6.99 -39.77 -22.15
C SER A 320 -6.59 -40.90 -21.22
N ALA A 321 -6.38 -40.62 -19.93
CA ALA A 321 -5.88 -41.58 -18.95
C ALA A 321 -7.00 -42.07 -18.04
N ILE A 322 -7.58 -43.23 -18.37
CA ILE A 322 -8.67 -43.89 -17.64
C ILE A 322 -8.14 -44.40 -16.29
N SER A 323 -8.11 -43.55 -15.26
CA SER A 323 -7.95 -43.99 -13.87
C SER A 323 -9.01 -43.33 -12.98
N GLU A 324 -9.61 -44.11 -12.08
CA GLU A 324 -10.74 -43.67 -11.23
C GLU A 324 -10.47 -42.36 -10.47
N ASN A 325 -9.23 -42.17 -9.98
CA ASN A 325 -8.83 -40.96 -9.25
C ASN A 325 -8.85 -39.69 -10.12
N LYS A 326 -8.56 -39.79 -11.43
CA LYS A 326 -8.59 -38.65 -12.35
C LYS A 326 -10.03 -38.27 -12.72
N HIS A 327 -10.92 -39.26 -12.86
CA HIS A 327 -12.35 -39.03 -13.08
C HIS A 327 -12.98 -38.23 -11.93
N ALA A 328 -12.71 -38.60 -10.67
CA ALA A 328 -13.27 -37.93 -9.50
C ALA A 328 -12.81 -36.46 -9.36
N PHE A 329 -11.57 -36.16 -9.76
CA PHE A 329 -11.06 -34.79 -9.77
C PHE A 329 -11.76 -33.93 -10.82
N LEU A 330 -11.83 -34.42 -12.08
CA LEU A 330 -12.48 -33.71 -13.18
C LEU A 330 -13.97 -33.42 -12.88
N GLU A 331 -14.69 -34.40 -12.34
CA GLU A 331 -16.08 -34.23 -11.90
C GLU A 331 -16.20 -33.14 -10.83
N SER A 332 -15.35 -33.20 -9.81
CA SER A 332 -15.31 -32.20 -8.73
C SER A 332 -14.95 -30.80 -9.23
N TYR A 333 -14.05 -30.70 -10.20
CA TYR A 333 -13.63 -29.44 -10.83
C TYR A 333 -14.76 -28.82 -11.65
N LEU A 334 -15.40 -29.58 -12.54
CA LEU A 334 -16.52 -29.09 -13.34
C LEU A 334 -17.72 -28.74 -12.46
N ALA A 335 -18.00 -29.53 -11.43
CA ALA A 335 -19.03 -29.20 -10.44
C ALA A 335 -18.70 -27.88 -9.73
N PHE A 336 -17.45 -27.68 -9.30
CA PHE A 336 -17.03 -26.42 -8.67
C PHE A 336 -17.24 -25.23 -9.60
N VAL A 337 -16.79 -25.30 -10.86
CA VAL A 337 -16.96 -24.23 -11.85
C VAL A 337 -18.46 -23.90 -12.03
N ASN A 338 -19.30 -24.92 -12.19
CA ASN A 338 -20.73 -24.71 -12.38
C ASN A 338 -21.43 -24.12 -11.16
N ILE A 339 -21.15 -24.64 -9.97
CA ILE A 339 -21.78 -24.19 -8.72
C ILE A 339 -21.39 -22.73 -8.45
N THR A 340 -20.12 -22.41 -8.60
CA THR A 340 -19.61 -21.06 -8.30
C THR A 340 -20.12 -20.03 -9.31
N LEU A 341 -20.07 -20.29 -10.62
CA LEU A 341 -20.64 -19.39 -11.64
C LEU A 341 -22.14 -19.22 -11.47
N SER A 342 -22.88 -20.30 -11.22
CA SER A 342 -24.32 -20.21 -10.99
C SER A 342 -24.66 -19.35 -9.78
N ASN A 343 -23.94 -19.51 -8.66
CA ASN A 343 -24.08 -18.65 -7.49
C ASN A 343 -23.76 -17.19 -7.80
N ILE A 344 -22.65 -16.92 -8.50
CA ILE A 344 -22.24 -15.55 -8.89
C ILE A 344 -23.34 -14.87 -9.70
N ILE A 345 -23.89 -15.58 -10.70
CA ILE A 345 -24.93 -15.07 -11.59
C ILE A 345 -26.24 -14.86 -10.83
N GLN A 346 -26.63 -15.80 -9.97
CA GLN A 346 -27.84 -15.66 -9.14
C GLN A 346 -27.75 -14.48 -8.17
N LEU A 347 -26.56 -14.22 -7.62
CA LEU A 347 -26.33 -13.15 -6.65
C LEU A 347 -26.13 -11.79 -7.31
N ALA A 348 -26.04 -11.72 -8.63
CA ALA A 348 -25.83 -10.51 -9.39
C ALA A 348 -26.89 -9.43 -9.12
N ASP A 349 -26.45 -8.21 -8.88
CA ASP A 349 -27.27 -6.99 -8.82
C ASP A 349 -26.68 -5.94 -9.80
N ASN A 350 -27.30 -4.76 -9.92
CA ASN A 350 -26.95 -3.75 -10.93
C ASN A 350 -25.48 -3.27 -10.92
N ASP A 351 -24.66 -3.55 -9.89
CA ASP A 351 -23.21 -3.23 -9.84
C ASP A 351 -22.34 -4.43 -10.33
N THR A 352 -22.89 -5.19 -11.28
CA THR A 352 -22.45 -6.53 -11.72
C THR A 352 -21.01 -6.58 -12.26
N ARG A 353 -20.54 -5.47 -12.83
CA ARG A 353 -19.23 -5.37 -13.50
C ARG A 353 -18.06 -5.60 -12.54
N LYS A 354 -18.18 -5.15 -11.28
CA LYS A 354 -17.13 -5.29 -10.27
C LYS A 354 -16.94 -6.73 -9.81
N ARG A 355 -18.00 -7.55 -9.77
CA ARG A 355 -17.91 -8.92 -9.19
C ARG A 355 -17.20 -9.90 -10.11
N LEU A 356 -17.41 -9.84 -11.42
CA LEU A 356 -16.66 -10.68 -12.37
C LEU A 356 -15.19 -10.24 -12.49
N GLN A 357 -14.92 -8.93 -12.48
CA GLN A 357 -13.54 -8.38 -12.48
C GLN A 357 -12.71 -8.83 -11.26
N VAL A 358 -13.35 -9.01 -10.10
CA VAL A 358 -12.71 -9.55 -8.90
C VAL A 358 -12.26 -11.01 -9.09
N TYR A 359 -12.98 -11.79 -9.89
CA TYR A 359 -12.61 -13.19 -10.19
C TYR A 359 -11.59 -13.31 -11.32
N GLU A 360 -11.58 -12.39 -12.28
CA GLU A 360 -10.52 -12.27 -13.30
C GLU A 360 -9.14 -12.05 -12.65
N GLN A 361 -9.10 -11.29 -11.56
CA GLN A 361 -7.87 -10.97 -10.83
C GLN A 361 -7.35 -12.12 -9.95
N LEU A 362 -7.97 -13.31 -9.89
CA LEU A 362 -7.43 -14.44 -9.14
C LEU A 362 -6.14 -15.05 -9.74
N LEU A 363 -5.65 -14.50 -10.85
CA LEU A 363 -4.30 -14.73 -11.34
C LEU A 363 -3.28 -14.09 -10.39
N ASP A 364 -2.91 -14.89 -9.39
CA ASP A 364 -1.52 -15.19 -9.03
C ASP A 364 -1.54 -15.82 -7.63
N ILE A 365 -1.79 -17.12 -7.59
CA ILE A 365 -1.75 -17.94 -6.37
C ILE A 365 -0.30 -17.95 -5.78
N ASN A 366 0.68 -17.35 -6.47
CA ASN A 366 2.05 -17.18 -6.00
C ASN A 366 2.39 -15.77 -5.48
N SER A 367 1.55 -14.73 -5.66
CA SER A 367 1.74 -13.43 -4.99
C SER A 367 0.86 -13.29 -3.75
N SER A 368 1.38 -12.57 -2.75
CA SER A 368 0.85 -12.55 -1.39
C SER A 368 -0.66 -12.29 -1.34
N PHE A 369 -1.39 -13.26 -0.79
CA PHE A 369 -2.85 -13.36 -0.81
C PHE A 369 -3.65 -12.23 -0.14
N SER A 370 -3.08 -11.14 0.41
CA SER A 370 -3.76 -10.28 1.41
C SER A 370 -5.16 -9.80 0.99
N ASP A 371 -5.34 -9.35 -0.26
CA ASP A 371 -6.57 -8.65 -0.65
C ASP A 371 -7.62 -9.59 -1.29
N LYS A 372 -7.23 -10.80 -1.72
CA LYS A 372 -8.09 -11.74 -2.49
C LYS A 372 -8.69 -12.89 -1.64
N ARG A 373 -8.34 -12.99 -0.35
CA ARG A 373 -8.73 -14.09 0.56
C ARG A 373 -10.22 -14.21 0.80
N LYS A 374 -10.91 -13.08 0.93
CA LYS A 374 -12.36 -13.03 1.16
C LYS A 374 -13.13 -13.66 0.00
N GLU A 375 -12.64 -13.47 -1.22
CA GLU A 375 -13.29 -13.95 -2.44
C GLU A 375 -13.05 -15.45 -2.64
N ILE A 376 -11.83 -15.93 -2.32
CA ILE A 376 -11.55 -17.36 -2.25
C ILE A 376 -12.44 -18.03 -1.21
N ALA A 377 -12.60 -17.44 -0.02
CA ALA A 377 -13.50 -17.95 1.01
C ALA A 377 -14.96 -18.01 0.53
N LYS A 378 -15.43 -17.01 -0.23
CA LYS A 378 -16.77 -17.03 -0.84
C LYS A 378 -16.95 -18.17 -1.83
N LEU A 379 -16.00 -18.38 -2.75
CA LEU A 379 -16.09 -19.46 -3.73
C LEU A 379 -16.14 -20.84 -3.08
N ILE A 380 -15.30 -21.04 -2.05
CA ILE A 380 -15.32 -22.28 -1.28
C ILE A 380 -16.65 -22.42 -0.53
N TYR A 381 -17.14 -21.36 0.12
CA TYR A 381 -18.44 -21.38 0.79
C TYR A 381 -19.59 -21.70 -0.17
N TYR A 382 -19.63 -21.12 -1.36
CA TYR A 382 -20.66 -21.42 -2.38
C TYR A 382 -20.68 -22.90 -2.76
N ARG A 383 -19.49 -23.50 -2.93
CA ARG A 383 -19.34 -24.93 -3.21
C ARG A 383 -19.85 -25.77 -2.04
N GLU A 384 -19.31 -25.55 -0.85
CA GLU A 384 -19.62 -26.36 0.32
C GLU A 384 -21.10 -26.22 0.73
N TYR A 385 -21.67 -25.03 0.60
CA TYR A 385 -23.09 -24.79 0.86
C TYR A 385 -23.97 -25.58 -0.11
N TYR A 386 -23.67 -25.53 -1.41
CA TYR A 386 -24.42 -26.29 -2.40
C TYR A 386 -24.34 -27.81 -2.15
N LEU A 387 -23.14 -28.32 -1.83
CA LEU A 387 -22.95 -29.74 -1.54
C LEU A 387 -23.70 -30.21 -0.28
N LYS A 388 -23.97 -29.30 0.66
CA LYS A 388 -24.66 -29.60 1.92
C LYS A 388 -26.16 -29.38 1.86
N GLN A 389 -26.59 -28.28 1.27
CA GLN A 389 -27.99 -27.82 1.25
C GLN A 389 -28.72 -28.24 -0.03
N GLY A 390 -28.00 -28.58 -1.10
CA GLY A 390 -28.58 -28.92 -2.41
C GLY A 390 -29.11 -27.70 -3.18
N GLU A 391 -28.88 -26.48 -2.69
CA GLU A 391 -29.32 -25.22 -3.29
C GLU A 391 -28.20 -24.17 -3.30
N PHE A 392 -28.36 -23.17 -4.16
CA PHE A 392 -27.42 -22.04 -4.26
C PHE A 392 -27.60 -21.06 -3.10
N VAL A 393 -26.52 -20.41 -2.69
CA VAL A 393 -26.54 -19.39 -1.64
C VAL A 393 -27.43 -18.23 -2.07
N HIS A 394 -28.47 -17.94 -1.29
CA HIS A 394 -29.35 -16.81 -1.53
C HIS A 394 -28.72 -15.47 -1.12
N LYS A 395 -29.26 -14.36 -1.64
CA LYS A 395 -28.73 -12.99 -1.46
C LYS A 395 -28.50 -12.63 0.01
N GLU A 396 -29.46 -12.92 0.87
CA GLU A 396 -29.37 -12.61 2.31
C GLU A 396 -28.26 -13.42 3.01
N ALA A 397 -28.13 -14.72 2.70
CA ALA A 397 -27.08 -15.57 3.26
C ALA A 397 -25.69 -15.10 2.85
N ASN A 398 -25.52 -14.69 1.58
CA ASN A 398 -24.26 -14.10 1.11
C ASN A 398 -23.97 -12.74 1.77
N GLN A 399 -24.97 -11.89 1.99
CA GLN A 399 -24.78 -10.62 2.70
C GLN A 399 -24.36 -10.84 4.16
N LYS A 400 -24.97 -11.82 4.85
CA LYS A 400 -24.57 -12.25 6.19
C LYS A 400 -23.13 -12.77 6.22
N PHE A 401 -22.75 -13.60 5.25
CA PHE A 401 -21.38 -14.10 5.11
C PHE A 401 -20.36 -12.97 4.96
N ASN A 402 -20.63 -12.01 4.08
CA ASN A 402 -19.75 -10.84 3.88
C ASN A 402 -19.63 -9.98 5.13
N TYR A 403 -20.75 -9.68 5.79
CA TYR A 403 -20.80 -8.88 7.02
C TYR A 403 -19.94 -9.49 8.14
N VAL A 404 -20.04 -10.80 8.36
CA VAL A 404 -19.26 -11.47 9.41
C VAL A 404 -17.77 -11.49 9.07
N LEU A 405 -17.40 -11.77 7.80
CA LEU A 405 -15.99 -11.77 7.39
C LEU A 405 -15.33 -10.38 7.49
N GLU A 406 -16.07 -9.32 7.18
CA GLU A 406 -15.62 -7.93 7.34
C GLU A 406 -15.35 -7.61 8.81
N ASN A 407 -16.31 -7.89 9.68
CA ASN A 407 -16.17 -7.65 11.12
C ASN A 407 -15.11 -8.53 11.79
N MET A 408 -14.80 -9.68 11.19
CA MET A 408 -13.69 -10.52 11.62
C MET A 408 -12.33 -10.03 11.11
N ALA A 409 -12.27 -9.00 10.27
CA ALA A 409 -11.05 -8.55 9.58
C ALA A 409 -10.34 -9.72 8.84
N TYR A 410 -11.13 -10.63 8.29
CA TYR A 410 -10.64 -11.89 7.74
C TYR A 410 -9.50 -11.77 6.69
N PRO A 411 -9.49 -10.76 5.79
CA PRO A 411 -8.38 -10.56 4.86
C PRO A 411 -7.02 -10.33 5.55
N GLU A 412 -7.03 -9.66 6.70
CA GLU A 412 -5.84 -9.20 7.42
C GLU A 412 -5.18 -10.30 8.27
N TRP A 413 -5.75 -11.51 8.30
CA TRP A 413 -5.26 -12.65 9.08
C TRP A 413 -3.93 -13.25 8.55
N ASN A 414 -3.12 -12.46 7.83
CA ASN A 414 -1.84 -12.76 7.20
C ASN A 414 -0.84 -13.54 8.08
N GLN A 415 -0.76 -13.27 9.38
CA GLN A 415 0.28 -13.84 10.26
C GLN A 415 -0.13 -15.10 11.02
N LEU A 416 -1.42 -15.46 11.06
CA LEU A 416 -1.82 -16.82 11.41
C LEU A 416 -1.28 -17.84 10.39
N TRP A 417 -0.84 -17.35 9.23
CA TRP A 417 -0.49 -18.15 8.06
C TRP A 417 1.03 -18.26 7.84
N SER A 418 1.86 -17.63 8.69
CA SER A 418 3.32 -17.56 8.50
C SER A 418 4.12 -18.34 9.56
N GLN A 419 4.28 -19.65 9.32
CA GLN A 419 5.54 -20.41 9.46
C GLN A 419 5.65 -21.54 8.39
N GLN A 420 4.53 -21.94 7.75
CA GLN A 420 4.49 -22.98 6.69
C GLN A 420 3.90 -22.52 5.33
N GLY A 421 3.68 -21.22 5.12
CA GLY A 421 3.16 -20.65 3.86
C GLY A 421 1.63 -20.81 3.69
N ASP A 422 1.07 -20.17 2.66
CA ASP A 422 -0.37 -19.97 2.40
C ASP A 422 -1.27 -21.23 2.48
N ARG A 423 -0.69 -22.44 2.51
CA ARG A 423 -1.40 -23.71 2.69
C ARG A 423 -2.16 -23.83 4.00
N GLN A 424 -1.63 -23.31 5.11
CA GLN A 424 -2.32 -23.42 6.41
C GLN A 424 -3.53 -22.47 6.47
N GLY A 425 -3.39 -21.25 5.93
CA GLY A 425 -4.50 -20.31 5.76
C GLY A 425 -5.63 -20.91 4.94
N LEU A 426 -5.32 -21.46 3.76
CA LEU A 426 -6.30 -22.14 2.91
C LEU A 426 -7.00 -23.30 3.63
N LYS A 427 -6.29 -24.14 4.39
CA LYS A 427 -6.91 -25.21 5.18
C LYS A 427 -7.93 -24.68 6.20
N ILE A 428 -7.63 -23.55 6.85
CA ILE A 428 -8.58 -22.87 7.75
C ILE A 428 -9.81 -22.40 6.97
N ILE A 429 -9.63 -21.73 5.82
CA ILE A 429 -10.74 -21.27 4.97
C ILE A 429 -11.67 -22.44 4.61
N ILE A 430 -11.07 -23.54 4.15
CA ILE A 430 -11.79 -24.74 3.72
C ILE A 430 -12.56 -25.34 4.88
N HIS A 431 -11.91 -25.53 6.02
CA HIS A 431 -12.53 -26.16 7.17
C HIS A 431 -13.67 -25.29 7.70
N PHE A 432 -13.44 -24.00 7.87
CA PHE A 432 -14.46 -23.06 8.32
C PHE A 432 -15.66 -22.98 7.36
N SER A 433 -15.40 -22.91 6.04
CA SER A 433 -16.47 -22.89 5.03
C SER A 433 -17.31 -24.18 5.06
N LYS A 434 -16.67 -25.34 5.23
CA LYS A 434 -17.38 -26.63 5.42
C LYS A 434 -18.29 -26.61 6.64
N LYS A 435 -17.79 -26.09 7.76
CA LYS A 435 -18.53 -26.02 9.04
C LYS A 435 -19.72 -25.08 8.98
N ILE A 436 -19.55 -23.91 8.38
CA ILE A 436 -20.66 -22.94 8.21
C ILE A 436 -21.73 -23.49 7.28
N SER A 437 -21.34 -24.31 6.29
CA SER A 437 -22.28 -24.88 5.30
C SER A 437 -23.23 -25.91 5.90
N ASP A 438 -22.98 -26.42 7.10
CA ASP A 438 -23.93 -27.25 7.85
C ASP A 438 -25.11 -26.45 8.42
N PHE A 439 -25.08 -25.12 8.32
CA PHE A 439 -26.10 -24.20 8.84
C PHE A 439 -26.75 -23.41 7.70
N LYS A 440 -27.95 -22.88 7.93
CA LYS A 440 -28.71 -22.08 6.96
C LYS A 440 -27.91 -20.85 6.51
N ASN A 441 -27.16 -20.24 7.42
CA ASN A 441 -26.25 -19.12 7.16
C ASN A 441 -25.24 -18.95 8.31
N ILE A 442 -24.21 -18.12 8.08
CA ILE A 442 -23.14 -17.89 9.07
C ILE A 442 -23.65 -17.32 10.41
N ILE A 443 -24.74 -16.55 10.44
CA ILE A 443 -25.25 -15.97 11.71
C ILE A 443 -25.80 -17.06 12.61
N GLU A 444 -26.54 -18.01 12.03
CA GLU A 444 -27.03 -19.19 12.76
C GLU A 444 -25.88 -20.04 13.31
N TYR A 445 -24.81 -20.23 12.54
CA TYR A 445 -23.58 -20.88 13.00
C TYR A 445 -23.04 -20.21 14.28
N PHE A 446 -22.90 -18.88 14.30
CA PHE A 446 -22.44 -18.13 15.48
C PHE A 446 -23.42 -18.14 16.66
N GLN A 447 -24.73 -18.23 16.39
CA GLN A 447 -25.76 -18.36 17.42
C GLN A 447 -25.63 -19.70 18.16
N ILE A 448 -25.50 -20.80 17.41
CA ILE A 448 -25.54 -22.16 17.94
C ILE A 448 -24.19 -22.59 18.53
N LYS A 449 -23.09 -22.43 17.79
CA LYS A 449 -21.78 -22.99 18.17
C LYS A 449 -21.10 -22.23 19.29
N SER A 450 -20.58 -22.91 20.31
CA SER A 450 -19.84 -22.27 21.41
C SER A 450 -18.56 -21.58 20.94
N GLU A 451 -18.04 -20.63 21.73
CA GLU A 451 -16.78 -19.92 21.39
C GLU A 451 -15.59 -20.90 21.23
N SER A 452 -15.57 -21.98 22.01
CA SER A 452 -14.54 -23.03 21.89
C SER A 452 -14.68 -23.78 20.57
N GLU A 453 -15.89 -24.21 20.20
CA GLU A 453 -16.11 -24.93 18.95
C GLU A 453 -15.76 -24.06 17.73
N ILE A 454 -16.08 -22.76 17.77
CA ILE A 454 -15.74 -21.85 16.66
C ILE A 454 -14.22 -21.66 16.58
N ALA A 455 -13.53 -21.54 17.72
CA ALA A 455 -12.08 -21.44 17.75
C ALA A 455 -11.41 -22.72 17.22
N ASP A 456 -11.97 -23.90 17.54
CA ASP A 456 -11.52 -25.19 17.02
C ASP A 456 -11.75 -25.31 15.51
N ASP A 457 -12.93 -24.91 15.02
CA ASP A 457 -13.27 -24.87 13.59
C ASP A 457 -12.38 -23.87 12.80
N LEU A 458 -11.70 -22.95 13.47
CA LEU A 458 -10.71 -22.02 12.89
C LEU A 458 -9.26 -22.44 13.13
N TYR A 459 -9.03 -23.63 13.68
CA TYR A 459 -7.70 -24.16 14.05
C TYR A 459 -6.87 -23.20 14.92
N LEU A 460 -7.52 -22.46 15.83
CA LEU A 460 -6.83 -21.52 16.73
C LEU A 460 -6.15 -22.23 17.93
N GLY A 461 -6.35 -23.55 18.09
CA GLY A 461 -5.80 -24.35 19.18
C GLY A 461 -6.33 -23.94 20.56
N ASP A 462 -5.67 -24.39 21.65
CA ASP A 462 -5.94 -23.85 22.98
C ASP A 462 -5.38 -22.43 23.11
N TYR A 463 -6.15 -21.46 22.61
CA TYR A 463 -5.82 -20.04 22.68
C TYR A 463 -5.65 -19.53 24.12
N LYS A 464 -5.95 -20.35 25.16
CA LYS A 464 -5.81 -20.03 26.58
C LYS A 464 -4.44 -20.38 27.21
N ALA A 465 -3.54 -21.13 26.54
CA ALA A 465 -2.16 -21.43 27.03
C ALA A 465 -1.02 -20.45 26.59
N ASN A 466 -0.35 -19.73 27.53
CA ASN A 466 0.74 -18.73 27.31
C ASN A 466 1.99 -19.33 26.61
N VAL A 467 2.53 -18.74 25.51
CA VAL A 467 3.63 -17.73 25.42
C VAL A 467 3.94 -17.46 23.91
N ASN A 468 4.22 -16.21 23.47
CA ASN A 468 4.79 -15.70 22.16
C ASN A 468 3.97 -14.63 21.39
N ASN A 469 4.64 -13.80 20.55
CA ASN A 469 4.06 -12.71 19.73
C ASN A 469 2.96 -13.15 18.74
N ILE A 470 3.04 -14.38 18.24
CA ILE A 470 1.98 -15.01 17.40
C ILE A 470 0.64 -15.06 18.15
N ARG A 471 0.67 -15.10 19.48
CA ARG A 471 -0.51 -15.23 20.32
C ARG A 471 -1.27 -13.91 20.56
N ILE A 472 -0.63 -12.75 20.39
CA ILE A 472 -1.31 -11.45 20.46
C ILE A 472 -2.36 -11.34 19.35
N LYS A 473 -2.04 -11.83 18.14
CA LYS A 473 -2.94 -11.81 16.98
C LYS A 473 -4.01 -12.92 17.03
N ILE A 474 -3.70 -14.10 17.60
CA ILE A 474 -4.71 -15.14 17.89
C ILE A 474 -5.75 -14.62 18.91
N LYS A 475 -5.31 -13.87 19.92
CA LYS A 475 -6.21 -13.23 20.89
C LYS A 475 -7.12 -12.20 20.23
N ASP A 476 -6.62 -11.40 19.28
CA ASP A 476 -7.45 -10.46 18.51
C ASP A 476 -8.59 -11.19 17.79
N VAL A 477 -8.27 -12.26 17.07
CA VAL A 477 -9.26 -13.10 16.37
C VAL A 477 -10.26 -13.73 17.35
N ALA A 478 -9.80 -14.24 18.50
CA ALA A 478 -10.69 -14.80 19.53
C ALA A 478 -11.69 -13.76 20.05
N ILE A 479 -11.26 -12.51 20.25
CA ILE A 479 -12.17 -11.43 20.65
C ILE A 479 -13.15 -11.10 19.52
N LYS A 480 -12.72 -11.11 18.24
CA LYS A 480 -13.62 -10.88 17.08
C LYS A 480 -14.69 -11.99 17.01
N ILE A 481 -14.31 -13.24 17.24
CA ILE A 481 -15.24 -14.38 17.32
C ILE A 481 -16.25 -14.17 18.45
N LYS A 482 -15.76 -13.85 19.65
CA LYS A 482 -16.62 -13.61 20.82
C LYS A 482 -17.61 -12.48 20.56
N GLU A 483 -17.13 -11.39 19.99
CA GLU A 483 -17.95 -10.23 19.64
C GLU A 483 -19.03 -10.58 18.60
N GLN A 484 -18.68 -11.29 17.52
CA GLN A 484 -19.67 -11.76 16.53
C GLN A 484 -20.69 -12.73 17.14
N LYS A 485 -20.24 -13.60 18.05
CA LYS A 485 -21.12 -14.52 18.77
C LYS A 485 -22.14 -13.80 19.65
N VAL A 486 -21.69 -12.81 20.45
CA VAL A 486 -22.57 -12.00 21.31
C VAL A 486 -23.59 -11.25 20.45
N LYS A 487 -23.16 -10.60 19.36
CA LYS A 487 -24.06 -9.88 18.45
C LYS A 487 -25.08 -10.82 17.80
N ALA A 488 -24.63 -11.97 17.28
CA ALA A 488 -25.51 -12.94 16.65
C ALA A 488 -26.59 -13.45 17.62
N LYS A 489 -26.23 -13.73 18.89
CA LYS A 489 -27.19 -14.10 19.95
C LYS A 489 -28.18 -12.98 20.27
N LEU A 490 -27.69 -11.75 20.47
CA LEU A 490 -28.55 -10.59 20.76
C LEU A 490 -29.56 -10.37 19.63
N CYS A 491 -29.10 -10.39 18.37
CA CYS A 491 -29.98 -10.24 17.21
C CYS A 491 -31.00 -11.39 17.10
N GLY A 492 -30.57 -12.63 17.31
CA GLY A 492 -31.45 -13.80 17.20
C GLY A 492 -32.55 -13.82 18.27
N LEU A 493 -32.19 -13.60 19.53
CA LEU A 493 -33.12 -13.71 20.66
C LEU A 493 -34.09 -12.53 20.75
N ASN A 494 -33.71 -11.36 20.21
CA ASN A 494 -34.52 -10.14 20.21
C ASN A 494 -35.15 -9.83 18.83
N ASN A 495 -35.09 -10.78 17.88
CA ASN A 495 -35.68 -10.67 16.55
C ASN A 495 -35.23 -9.41 15.76
N LEU A 496 -33.94 -9.09 15.83
CA LEU A 496 -33.34 -7.94 15.15
C LEU A 496 -32.69 -8.35 13.83
N PRO A 497 -32.50 -7.40 12.89
CA PRO A 497 -31.66 -7.60 11.73
C PRO A 497 -30.24 -8.05 12.10
N TYR A 498 -29.64 -8.92 11.30
CA TYR A 498 -28.28 -9.45 11.55
C TYR A 498 -27.19 -8.36 11.59
N ASN A 499 -27.45 -7.23 10.93
CA ASN A 499 -26.56 -6.08 10.81
C ASN A 499 -27.00 -4.90 11.70
N TYR A 500 -27.80 -5.16 12.75
CA TYR A 500 -28.32 -4.13 13.66
C TYR A 500 -27.23 -3.18 14.21
N PHE A 501 -26.03 -3.71 14.48
CA PHE A 501 -24.91 -2.94 15.01
C PHE A 501 -24.01 -2.29 13.94
N CYS A 502 -24.32 -2.46 12.65
CA CYS A 502 -23.43 -2.03 11.55
C CYS A 502 -23.23 -0.50 11.50
N GLU A 503 -24.29 0.28 11.74
CA GLU A 503 -24.17 1.75 11.81
C GLU A 503 -23.20 2.19 12.90
N TRP A 504 -23.23 1.50 14.04
CA TRP A 504 -22.36 1.77 15.19
C TRP A 504 -20.90 1.41 14.97
N GLU A 505 -20.66 0.31 14.26
CA GLU A 505 -19.32 -0.10 13.87
C GLU A 505 -18.68 0.92 12.93
N ARG A 506 -19.47 1.51 12.02
CA ARG A 506 -18.99 2.52 11.06
C ARG A 506 -18.57 3.86 11.68
N GLU A 507 -19.18 4.24 12.80
CA GLU A 507 -18.81 5.48 13.52
C GLU A 507 -17.38 5.40 14.10
N PHE A 508 -16.81 4.20 14.26
CA PHE A 508 -15.50 3.98 14.85
C PHE A 508 -14.74 2.84 14.13
N PRO A 509 -14.22 3.08 12.92
CA PRO A 509 -13.64 2.03 12.09
C PRO A 509 -12.40 1.37 12.71
N ASP A 510 -11.56 2.14 13.44
CA ASP A 510 -10.28 1.65 14.00
C ASP A 510 -10.39 1.16 15.45
N LYS A 511 -11.61 1.10 16.01
CA LYS A 511 -11.86 0.76 17.42
C LYS A 511 -13.06 -0.17 17.53
N ARG A 512 -13.00 -1.14 18.45
CA ARG A 512 -14.15 -1.99 18.74
C ARG A 512 -15.24 -1.21 19.49
N SER A 513 -16.10 -0.59 18.71
CA SER A 513 -16.94 0.53 19.12
C SER A 513 -18.04 0.17 20.12
N ILE A 514 -18.56 -1.06 20.06
CA ILE A 514 -19.64 -1.50 20.93
C ILE A 514 -19.18 -2.33 22.13
N TYR A 515 -17.88 -2.66 22.23
CA TYR A 515 -17.36 -3.53 23.29
C TYR A 515 -17.77 -3.07 24.69
N PHE A 516 -17.53 -1.80 25.01
CA PHE A 516 -17.83 -1.26 26.34
C PHE A 516 -19.33 -1.28 26.65
N LEU A 517 -20.19 -1.09 25.64
CA LEU A 517 -21.65 -1.17 25.78
C LEU A 517 -22.09 -2.60 26.11
N LEU A 518 -21.49 -3.59 25.46
CA LEU A 518 -21.72 -5.01 25.76
C LEU A 518 -21.19 -5.39 27.16
N ASP A 519 -20.11 -4.75 27.61
CA ASP A 519 -19.58 -4.94 28.96
C ASP A 519 -20.49 -4.33 30.04
N PHE A 520 -21.09 -3.16 29.79
CA PHE A 520 -21.99 -2.47 30.74
C PHE A 520 -23.19 -3.32 31.15
N VAL A 521 -23.84 -3.94 30.16
CA VAL A 521 -24.99 -4.81 30.39
C VAL A 521 -24.58 -6.24 30.80
N GLY A 522 -23.27 -6.52 30.82
CA GLY A 522 -22.68 -7.78 31.27
C GLY A 522 -22.68 -8.91 30.23
N VAL A 523 -23.23 -8.69 29.02
CA VAL A 523 -23.29 -9.72 27.97
C VAL A 523 -21.91 -10.06 27.40
N TRP A 524 -20.93 -9.18 27.60
CA TRP A 524 -19.55 -9.54 27.30
C TRP A 524 -19.03 -10.67 28.19
N SER A 525 -19.46 -10.74 29.46
CA SER A 525 -18.99 -11.78 30.39
C SER A 525 -19.92 -13.00 30.42
N ASP A 526 -21.23 -12.77 30.32
CA ASP A 526 -22.27 -13.80 30.30
C ASP A 526 -23.25 -13.55 29.16
N TYR A 527 -23.09 -14.29 28.06
CA TYR A 527 -23.98 -14.26 26.90
C TYR A 527 -24.96 -15.45 26.89
N SER A 528 -25.38 -15.92 28.06
CA SER A 528 -26.50 -16.85 28.17
C SER A 528 -27.77 -16.27 27.53
N ASP A 529 -28.65 -17.15 27.07
CA ASP A 529 -29.86 -16.72 26.36
C ASP A 529 -30.80 -15.93 27.27
N GLU A 530 -30.84 -16.28 28.57
CA GLU A 530 -31.58 -15.55 29.59
C GLU A 530 -31.03 -14.12 29.74
N LYS A 531 -29.71 -13.98 29.92
CA LYS A 531 -29.06 -12.68 30.07
C LYS A 531 -29.28 -11.78 28.85
N CYS A 532 -29.10 -12.32 27.64
CA CYS A 532 -29.28 -11.58 26.38
C CYS A 532 -30.71 -11.06 26.16
N LYS A 533 -31.74 -11.74 26.69
CA LYS A 533 -33.14 -11.29 26.60
C LYS A 533 -33.45 -10.18 27.59
N VAL A 534 -32.95 -10.31 28.83
CA VAL A 534 -33.29 -9.38 29.92
C VAL A 534 -32.67 -8.00 29.70
N VAL A 535 -31.43 -7.95 29.22
CA VAL A 535 -30.64 -6.71 29.20
C VAL A 535 -30.72 -5.92 27.90
N PHE A 536 -31.54 -6.35 26.94
CA PHE A 536 -31.61 -5.69 25.64
C PHE A 536 -32.16 -4.26 25.74
N ILE A 537 -33.17 -4.03 26.58
CA ILE A 537 -33.74 -2.69 26.81
C ILE A 537 -32.68 -1.74 27.37
N GLU A 538 -31.93 -2.19 28.38
CA GLU A 538 -30.82 -1.42 28.98
C GLU A 538 -29.73 -1.12 27.92
N LEU A 539 -29.41 -2.10 27.06
CA LEU A 539 -28.45 -1.91 25.96
C LEU A 539 -28.95 -0.85 24.96
N GLU A 540 -30.24 -0.83 24.61
CA GLU A 540 -30.81 0.18 23.73
C GLU A 540 -30.75 1.59 24.32
N GLU A 541 -30.96 1.75 25.62
CA GLU A 541 -30.80 3.04 26.32
C GLU A 541 -29.35 3.53 26.28
N TYR A 542 -28.38 2.63 26.52
CA TYR A 542 -26.97 3.00 26.40
C TYR A 542 -26.56 3.28 24.96
N LEU A 543 -27.10 2.57 23.97
CA LEU A 543 -26.88 2.91 22.56
C LEU A 543 -27.41 4.32 22.27
N LYS A 544 -28.65 4.65 22.65
CA LYS A 544 -29.20 6.02 22.47
C LYS A 544 -28.30 7.08 23.12
N THR A 545 -27.87 6.84 24.36
CA THR A 545 -26.94 7.71 25.09
C THR A 545 -25.61 7.87 24.36
N ALA A 546 -25.04 6.77 23.87
CA ALA A 546 -23.82 6.83 23.08
C ALA A 546 -24.01 7.68 21.82
N ARG A 547 -25.18 7.65 21.13
CA ARG A 547 -25.35 8.41 19.86
C ARG A 547 -25.18 9.90 20.08
N GLU A 548 -25.53 10.37 21.27
CA GLU A 548 -25.37 11.75 21.67
C GLU A 548 -23.92 12.08 22.06
N LEU A 549 -23.25 11.14 22.75
CA LEU A 549 -21.95 11.40 23.40
C LEU A 549 -20.72 11.11 22.52
N PHE A 550 -20.86 10.40 21.38
CA PHE A 550 -19.72 9.74 20.74
C PHE A 550 -19.49 10.00 19.24
N LYS A 551 -20.16 10.96 18.61
CA LYS A 551 -20.17 11.18 17.13
C LYS A 551 -18.82 11.18 16.37
N LYS A 552 -17.64 11.37 17.00
CA LYS A 552 -16.28 11.29 16.40
C LYS A 552 -15.19 10.98 17.44
N GLY A 553 -15.42 10.04 18.36
CA GLY A 553 -14.56 9.87 19.55
C GLY A 553 -15.20 10.42 20.82
N ALA A 554 -14.47 10.37 21.93
CA ALA A 554 -14.95 10.89 23.20
C ALA A 554 -15.22 12.40 23.10
N SER A 555 -16.49 12.80 23.06
CA SER A 555 -16.86 14.22 23.02
C SER A 555 -16.43 14.93 24.31
N LEU A 556 -16.21 16.24 24.23
CA LEU A 556 -16.00 17.06 25.43
C LEU A 556 -17.12 16.84 26.46
N LYS A 557 -18.37 16.72 26.00
CA LYS A 557 -19.54 16.43 26.85
C LYS A 557 -19.36 15.10 27.59
N LEU A 558 -18.95 14.03 26.90
CA LEU A 558 -18.66 12.75 27.54
C LEU A 558 -17.54 12.86 28.56
N ARG A 559 -16.42 13.51 28.21
CA ARG A 559 -15.27 13.66 29.11
C ARG A 559 -15.66 14.36 30.41
N LYS A 560 -16.51 15.38 30.31
CA LYS A 560 -17.05 16.11 31.46
C LYS A 560 -17.90 15.22 32.35
N ILE A 561 -18.87 14.51 31.77
CA ILE A 561 -19.75 13.60 32.53
C ILE A 561 -18.93 12.46 33.15
N PHE A 562 -17.93 11.96 32.43
CA PHE A 562 -17.00 10.96 32.94
C PHE A 562 -16.20 11.47 34.14
N ALA A 563 -15.72 12.71 34.10
CA ALA A 563 -15.05 13.32 35.23
C ALA A 563 -15.99 13.50 36.44
N LEU A 564 -17.26 13.89 36.22
CA LEU A 564 -18.28 13.86 37.29
C LEU A 564 -18.41 12.46 37.90
N ALA A 565 -18.58 11.43 37.08
CA ALA A 565 -18.72 10.04 37.53
C ALA A 565 -17.47 9.52 38.27
N ALA A 566 -16.27 9.98 37.88
CA ALA A 566 -15.03 9.62 38.56
C ALA A 566 -15.06 10.02 40.05
N TYR A 567 -15.70 11.16 40.37
CA TYR A 567 -15.79 11.72 41.72
C TYR A 567 -17.19 11.73 42.32
N TYR A 568 -18.11 10.96 41.75
CA TYR A 568 -19.44 10.77 42.32
C TYR A 568 -19.40 9.70 43.42
N ASP A 569 -19.95 10.04 44.59
CA ASP A 569 -20.13 9.13 45.70
C ASP A 569 -21.47 8.39 45.54
N VAL A 570 -21.38 7.16 45.04
CA VAL A 570 -22.54 6.30 44.80
C VAL A 570 -23.31 6.00 46.09
N LYS A 571 -22.64 5.93 47.26
CA LYS A 571 -23.27 5.56 48.52
C LYS A 571 -24.13 6.69 49.08
N ASN A 572 -23.64 7.93 48.96
CA ASN A 572 -24.32 9.12 49.46
C ASN A 572 -25.07 9.88 48.38
N GLU A 573 -25.06 9.37 47.14
CA GLU A 573 -25.74 9.92 45.97
C GLU A 573 -25.45 11.40 45.67
N ARG A 574 -24.20 11.82 45.85
CA ARG A 574 -23.76 13.22 45.67
C ARG A 574 -22.33 13.30 45.12
N LEU A 575 -21.90 14.47 44.67
CA LEU A 575 -20.48 14.70 44.38
C LEU A 575 -19.65 14.70 45.68
N LEU A 576 -18.42 14.19 45.60
CA LEU A 576 -17.43 14.37 46.66
C LEU A 576 -17.16 15.87 46.86
N CYS A 577 -16.83 16.30 48.09
CA CYS A 577 -16.57 17.71 48.31
C CYS A 577 -15.27 18.18 47.61
N SER A 578 -15.11 19.49 47.42
CA SER A 578 -13.96 20.09 46.72
C SER A 578 -12.59 19.52 47.18
N ASP A 579 -12.39 19.41 48.50
CA ASP A 579 -11.16 18.87 49.09
C ASP A 579 -10.92 17.40 48.73
N GLU A 580 -11.97 16.58 48.76
CA GLU A 580 -11.89 15.16 48.41
C GLU A 580 -11.60 14.99 46.91
N ILE A 581 -12.26 15.77 46.05
CA ILE A 581 -12.00 15.76 44.61
C ILE A 581 -10.54 16.11 44.33
N ASN A 582 -10.06 17.21 44.91
CA ASN A 582 -8.69 17.71 44.73
C ASN A 582 -7.64 16.70 45.23
N ARG A 583 -7.83 16.07 46.39
CA ARG A 583 -6.89 15.06 46.92
C ARG A 583 -6.87 13.78 46.06
N ASN A 584 -8.02 13.39 45.53
CA ASN A 584 -8.17 12.14 44.80
C ASN A 584 -7.65 12.19 43.35
N VAL A 585 -7.22 13.36 42.84
CA VAL A 585 -6.60 13.47 41.51
C VAL A 585 -5.35 12.60 41.33
N ARG A 586 -4.63 12.25 42.41
CA ARG A 586 -3.46 11.34 42.35
C ARG A 586 -3.77 9.99 41.69
N SER A 587 -5.00 9.52 41.84
CA SER A 587 -5.48 8.28 41.22
C SER A 587 -5.76 8.40 39.72
N ASN A 588 -5.78 9.64 39.19
CA ASN A 588 -6.07 9.99 37.80
C ASN A 588 -7.31 9.28 37.25
N LEU A 589 -8.36 9.13 38.09
CA LEU A 589 -9.60 8.44 37.72
C LEU A 589 -10.35 9.13 36.58
N HIS A 590 -10.29 10.45 36.48
CA HIS A 590 -10.89 11.25 35.41
C HIS A 590 -10.11 11.21 34.08
N TYR A 591 -8.81 10.90 34.12
CA TYR A 591 -7.95 10.91 32.93
C TYR A 591 -8.52 10.00 31.84
N TRP A 592 -8.73 10.57 30.65
CA TRP A 592 -9.27 9.86 29.51
C TRP A 592 -8.18 9.44 28.52
N ASP A 593 -8.10 8.14 28.28
CA ASP A 593 -7.27 7.54 27.24
C ASP A 593 -8.11 6.47 26.54
N ASP A 594 -8.24 6.56 25.22
CA ASP A 594 -9.11 5.67 24.44
C ASP A 594 -8.72 4.20 24.59
N SER A 595 -7.44 3.91 24.83
CA SER A 595 -6.94 2.54 25.05
C SER A 595 -7.52 1.87 26.31
N PHE A 596 -8.09 2.62 27.25
CA PHE A 596 -8.76 2.04 28.41
C PHE A 596 -10.20 1.59 28.13
N TYR A 597 -10.89 2.19 27.16
CA TYR A 597 -12.33 1.98 26.96
C TYR A 597 -12.63 1.22 25.67
N PHE A 598 -11.82 1.47 24.64
CA PHE A 598 -11.89 0.77 23.37
C PHE A 598 -10.86 -0.35 23.34
N ILE A 599 -11.20 -1.43 22.67
CA ILE A 599 -10.23 -2.45 22.30
C ILE A 599 -9.73 -2.08 20.90
N GLU A 600 -8.42 -1.86 20.79
CA GLU A 600 -7.72 -1.73 19.52
C GLU A 600 -7.38 -3.13 18.99
N ASP A 601 -7.24 -3.25 17.66
CA ASP A 601 -6.95 -4.52 16.99
C ASP A 601 -5.52 -5.05 17.29
N GLU A 602 -4.59 -4.16 17.69
CA GLU A 602 -3.23 -4.52 18.12
C GLU A 602 -3.14 -4.64 19.65
N MET A 603 -3.69 -5.72 20.20
CA MET A 603 -3.75 -5.89 21.66
C MET A 603 -2.40 -5.88 22.38
N GLN A 604 -2.16 -4.91 23.25
CA GLN A 604 -1.28 -5.08 24.42
C GLN A 604 -2.10 -4.97 25.71
N GLU A 605 -2.37 -6.12 26.34
CA GLU A 605 -3.25 -6.20 27.52
C GLU A 605 -2.46 -5.93 28.83
N THR A 606 -1.81 -4.77 28.93
CA THR A 606 -0.91 -4.42 30.05
C THR A 606 -1.65 -3.98 31.34
N ASN A 607 -2.94 -3.62 31.27
CA ASN A 607 -3.63 -2.90 32.37
C ASN A 607 -5.09 -3.36 32.65
N LYS A 608 -5.36 -4.68 32.69
CA LYS A 608 -6.72 -5.25 32.86
C LYS A 608 -7.51 -4.71 34.07
N LYS A 609 -6.85 -4.51 35.22
CA LYS A 609 -7.49 -3.98 36.45
C LYS A 609 -7.91 -2.51 36.29
N LEU A 610 -7.04 -1.69 35.72
CA LEU A 610 -7.29 -0.27 35.47
C LEU A 610 -8.41 -0.09 34.44
N ARG A 611 -8.40 -0.88 33.34
CA ARG A 611 -9.49 -0.91 32.36
C ARG A 611 -10.84 -1.21 33.01
N LYS A 612 -10.94 -2.24 33.84
CA LYS A 612 -12.20 -2.59 34.53
C LYS A 612 -12.71 -1.45 35.42
N MET A 613 -11.80 -0.76 36.12
CA MET A 613 -12.15 0.40 36.94
C MET A 613 -12.60 1.60 36.11
N LYS A 614 -11.96 1.83 34.95
CA LYS A 614 -12.32 2.92 34.04
C LYS A 614 -13.66 2.67 33.35
N LEU A 615 -13.92 1.44 32.91
CA LEU A 615 -15.21 1.03 32.35
C LEU A 615 -16.35 1.16 33.36
N SER A 616 -16.14 0.82 34.63
CA SER A 616 -17.19 1.01 35.65
C SER A 616 -17.52 2.48 35.88
N LYS A 617 -16.52 3.37 35.81
CA LYS A 617 -16.75 4.82 35.83
C LYS A 617 -17.45 5.33 34.58
N LEU A 618 -17.18 4.74 33.42
CA LEU A 618 -17.87 5.10 32.17
C LEU A 618 -19.34 4.66 32.20
N LYS A 619 -19.63 3.45 32.72
CA LYS A 619 -21.01 3.01 32.93
C LYS A 619 -21.75 3.98 33.86
N LEU A 620 -21.14 4.33 34.99
CA LEU A 620 -21.72 5.30 35.91
C LEU A 620 -21.94 6.67 35.24
N ALA A 621 -21.04 7.10 34.36
CA ALA A 621 -21.24 8.34 33.59
C ALA A 621 -22.48 8.28 32.69
N TYR A 622 -22.76 7.14 32.07
CA TYR A 622 -23.97 6.91 31.29
C TYR A 622 -25.23 6.92 32.18
N ASP A 623 -25.17 6.21 33.31
CA ASP A 623 -26.28 6.17 34.27
C ASP A 623 -26.62 7.58 34.78
N LEU A 624 -25.59 8.37 35.15
CA LEU A 624 -25.76 9.76 35.61
C LEU A 624 -26.23 10.70 34.51
N PHE A 625 -25.77 10.51 33.27
CA PHE A 625 -26.23 11.30 32.12
C PHE A 625 -27.74 11.22 31.97
N VAL A 626 -28.29 10.01 32.08
CA VAL A 626 -29.72 9.74 31.92
C VAL A 626 -30.52 10.21 33.13
N THR A 627 -29.99 10.06 34.34
CA THR A 627 -30.80 10.17 35.57
C THR A 627 -30.58 11.46 36.37
N LYS A 628 -29.35 11.99 36.46
CA LYS A 628 -28.97 12.98 37.48
C LYS A 628 -28.14 14.16 36.97
N LEU A 629 -27.78 14.23 35.69
CA LEU A 629 -26.88 15.27 35.18
C LEU A 629 -27.27 16.70 35.58
N PRO A 630 -28.55 17.15 35.44
CA PRO A 630 -28.93 18.51 35.80
C PRO A 630 -28.77 18.82 37.30
N GLU A 631 -28.88 17.82 38.17
CA GLU A 631 -28.71 17.98 39.62
C GLU A 631 -27.23 18.15 39.97
N LEU A 632 -26.36 17.35 39.36
CA LEU A 632 -24.91 17.42 39.55
C LEU A 632 -24.32 18.72 39.02
N GLU A 633 -24.83 19.23 37.89
CA GLU A 633 -24.42 20.54 37.36
C GLU A 633 -24.74 21.67 38.35
N LYS A 634 -25.91 21.61 39.00
CA LYS A 634 -26.29 22.56 40.04
C LYS A 634 -25.42 22.43 41.29
N GLU A 635 -25.11 21.21 41.71
CA GLU A 635 -24.24 20.95 42.87
C GLU A 635 -22.82 21.51 42.64
N LEU A 636 -22.23 21.26 41.46
CA LEU A 636 -20.89 21.74 41.10
C LEU A 636 -20.82 23.26 40.97
N ALA A 637 -21.94 23.92 40.64
CA ALA A 637 -22.00 25.36 40.48
C ALA A 637 -21.87 26.14 41.81
N VAL A 638 -22.18 25.50 42.96
CA VAL A 638 -22.14 26.12 44.29
C VAL A 638 -20.75 26.65 44.64
N ASP A 639 -20.69 27.71 45.46
CA ASP A 639 -19.43 28.36 45.89
C ASP A 639 -18.48 27.43 46.65
N ASN A 640 -19.00 26.37 47.27
CA ASN A 640 -18.19 25.35 47.95
C ASN A 640 -17.22 24.58 47.01
N TYR A 641 -17.40 24.69 45.69
CA TYR A 641 -16.50 24.14 44.68
C TYR A 641 -15.58 25.19 44.04
N LYS A 642 -15.47 26.39 44.60
CA LYS A 642 -14.60 27.47 44.06
C LYS A 642 -13.14 27.04 43.91
N ASP A 643 -12.64 26.17 44.80
CA ASP A 643 -11.26 25.71 44.76
C ASP A 643 -11.10 24.38 43.99
N CYS A 644 -12.16 23.90 43.35
CA CYS A 644 -12.22 22.57 42.73
C CYS A 644 -11.87 22.64 41.25
N TRP A 645 -10.82 21.92 40.83
CA TRP A 645 -10.42 21.89 39.42
C TRP A 645 -11.55 21.41 38.48
N LEU A 646 -12.41 20.50 38.97
CA LEU A 646 -13.49 19.91 38.19
C LEU A 646 -14.55 20.95 37.79
N LYS A 647 -14.83 21.92 38.66
CA LYS A 647 -15.75 23.04 38.38
C LYS A 647 -15.30 23.82 37.15
N TYR A 648 -14.01 24.15 37.07
CA TYR A 648 -13.43 24.89 35.96
C TYR A 648 -13.35 24.06 34.68
N ALA A 649 -12.95 22.79 34.77
CA ALA A 649 -12.95 21.88 33.63
C ALA A 649 -14.37 21.72 33.03
N TYR A 650 -15.38 21.66 33.89
CA TYR A 650 -16.78 21.54 33.47
C TYR A 650 -17.34 22.85 32.91
N ASN A 651 -17.16 23.98 33.58
CA ASN A 651 -17.82 25.24 33.20
C ASN A 651 -17.14 25.95 32.03
N ASN A 652 -15.80 25.91 31.96
CA ASN A 652 -15.04 26.70 31.00
C ASN A 652 -14.65 25.93 29.72
N ASN A 653 -15.15 24.69 29.55
CA ASN A 653 -14.86 23.85 28.37
C ASN A 653 -13.37 23.53 28.13
N PHE A 654 -12.53 23.60 29.16
CA PHE A 654 -11.09 23.33 29.03
C PHE A 654 -10.80 21.83 28.91
N GLU A 655 -10.76 21.32 27.66
CA GLU A 655 -10.54 19.90 27.39
C GLU A 655 -9.18 19.39 27.88
N CYS A 656 -8.15 20.25 27.88
CA CYS A 656 -6.81 19.92 28.36
C CYS A 656 -6.80 19.45 29.83
N LEU A 657 -7.67 19.98 30.69
CA LEU A 657 -7.82 19.56 32.09
C LEU A 657 -8.39 18.15 32.23
N LEU A 658 -9.09 17.64 31.21
CA LEU A 658 -9.67 16.29 31.19
C LEU A 658 -8.73 15.26 30.53
N LEU A 659 -7.69 15.75 29.85
CA LEU A 659 -6.78 14.99 28.98
C LEU A 659 -5.36 14.85 29.53
N GLN A 660 -5.07 15.42 30.70
CA GLN A 660 -3.73 15.45 31.29
C GLN A 660 -3.75 14.84 32.69
N PRO A 661 -2.66 14.14 33.08
CA PRO A 661 -2.53 13.67 34.44
C PRO A 661 -2.36 14.83 35.40
N MET A 662 -2.99 14.72 36.57
CA MET A 662 -2.87 15.66 37.69
C MET A 662 -2.27 14.97 38.91
N THR A 663 -1.66 15.76 39.78
CA THR A 663 -1.21 15.32 41.11
C THR A 663 -1.71 16.30 42.18
N PHE A 664 -1.58 15.90 43.45
CA PHE A 664 -1.90 16.74 44.59
C PHE A 664 -0.70 16.77 45.52
N GLU A 665 -0.04 17.93 45.63
CA GLU A 665 1.18 18.13 46.40
C GLU A 665 1.12 19.49 47.11
N ASN A 666 1.67 19.57 48.32
CA ASN A 666 1.65 20.79 49.14
C ASN A 666 0.25 21.42 49.27
N ASN A 667 -0.78 20.58 49.46
CA ASN A 667 -2.20 20.96 49.54
C ASN A 667 -2.78 21.67 48.31
N LYS A 668 -2.15 21.50 47.13
CA LYS A 668 -2.59 22.11 45.87
C LYS A 668 -2.67 21.06 44.76
N VAL A 669 -3.62 21.24 43.84
CA VAL A 669 -3.68 20.49 42.59
C VAL A 669 -2.58 21.01 41.67
N ARG A 670 -1.82 20.09 41.07
CA ARG A 670 -0.81 20.44 40.08
C ARG A 670 -0.99 19.63 38.80
N ILE A 671 -0.63 20.25 37.68
CA ILE A 671 -0.82 19.70 36.33
C ILE A 671 0.48 19.78 35.53
N ILE A 672 0.68 18.86 34.60
CA ILE A 672 1.80 18.89 33.65
C ILE A 672 1.32 19.53 32.36
N PRO A 673 1.80 20.74 32.00
CA PRO A 673 1.44 21.35 30.73
C PRO A 673 2.02 20.52 29.57
N LYS A 674 1.17 20.02 28.66
CA LYS A 674 1.62 19.45 27.38
C LYS A 674 2.01 20.59 26.44
N LEU A 675 3.28 20.96 26.50
CA LEU A 675 3.89 21.92 25.59
C LEU A 675 4.10 21.27 24.21
N GLY A 676 3.84 21.99 23.13
CA GLY A 676 3.92 21.49 21.75
C GLY A 676 5.28 20.86 21.40
N LYS A 677 5.30 19.95 20.42
CA LYS A 677 6.49 19.17 20.04
C LYS A 677 7.66 20.08 19.60
N ARG A 678 8.66 20.31 20.47
CA ARG A 678 10.13 20.25 20.17
C ARG A 678 11.10 20.74 21.27
N ASP A 679 10.68 21.17 22.45
CA ASP A 679 11.64 21.77 23.39
C ASP A 679 12.19 20.75 24.42
N TYR A 680 13.42 20.30 24.16
CA TYR A 680 14.23 19.51 25.08
C TYR A 680 14.98 20.46 26.01
N ARG A 681 14.42 20.78 27.19
CA ARG A 681 15.18 21.14 28.43
C ARG A 681 14.34 21.59 29.63
N LEU A 682 13.05 21.87 29.46
CA LEU A 682 12.17 22.02 30.62
C LEU A 682 11.81 20.62 31.12
N GLU A 683 12.39 20.22 32.25
CA GLU A 683 11.97 19.04 32.98
C GLU A 683 10.43 19.07 33.16
N ARG A 684 9.82 17.88 33.18
CA ARG A 684 8.37 17.64 33.34
C ARG A 684 7.86 18.10 34.72
N SER A 685 7.96 19.39 35.01
CA SER A 685 7.68 19.96 36.32
C SER A 685 6.19 20.28 36.44
N PHE A 686 5.58 19.81 37.52
CA PHE A 686 4.19 20.09 37.84
C PHE A 686 4.00 21.56 38.21
N VAL A 687 3.06 22.25 37.55
CA VAL A 687 2.68 23.63 37.88
C VAL A 687 1.37 23.66 38.66
N ASN A 688 1.18 24.69 39.48
CA ASN A 688 -0.09 24.95 40.16
C ASN A 688 -1.27 25.01 39.18
N PHE A 689 -2.37 24.32 39.50
CA PHE A 689 -3.59 24.30 38.70
C PHE A 689 -4.14 25.69 38.37
N PHE A 690 -4.20 26.60 39.33
CA PHE A 690 -4.75 27.94 39.11
C PHE A 690 -3.83 28.83 38.27
N ALA A 691 -2.52 28.64 38.39
CA ALA A 691 -1.56 29.25 37.47
C ALA A 691 -1.81 28.76 36.04
N PHE A 692 -2.03 27.46 35.86
CA PHE A 692 -2.38 26.89 34.55
C PHE A 692 -3.76 27.34 34.04
N LEU A 693 -4.76 27.45 34.92
CA LEU A 693 -6.08 27.96 34.57
C LEU A 693 -6.01 29.40 34.06
N TYR A 694 -5.25 30.26 34.74
CA TYR A 694 -5.02 31.64 34.32
C TYR A 694 -4.41 31.70 32.91
N LEU A 695 -3.49 30.78 32.57
CA LEU A 695 -2.94 30.67 31.22
C LEU A 695 -4.03 30.38 30.18
N LEU A 696 -4.86 29.37 30.44
CA LEU A 696 -5.90 28.94 29.51
C LEU A 696 -6.95 30.03 29.27
N GLU A 697 -7.29 30.81 30.30
CA GLU A 697 -8.20 31.95 30.18
C GLU A 697 -7.60 33.08 29.32
N LYS A 698 -6.27 33.24 29.35
CA LYS A 698 -5.53 34.28 28.64
C LYS A 698 -5.12 33.92 27.21
N GLU A 699 -5.00 32.62 26.89
CA GLU A 699 -4.68 32.08 25.56
C GLU A 699 -5.87 32.20 24.57
N ASN A 700 -7.08 32.48 25.05
CA ASN A 700 -8.24 32.75 24.20
C ASN A 700 -7.93 33.93 23.23
N PRO A 701 -8.38 33.93 21.96
CA PRO A 701 -7.74 34.63 20.82
C PRO A 701 -7.80 36.16 20.84
N LYS A 702 -8.12 36.80 21.96
CA LYS A 702 -8.23 38.25 22.13
C LYS A 702 -7.00 38.90 22.75
N GLU A 703 -6.08 38.16 23.39
CA GLU A 703 -4.97 38.77 24.17
C GLU A 703 -3.54 38.42 23.70
N GLY A 704 -3.34 37.59 22.66
CA GLY A 704 -2.02 37.43 22.00
C GLY A 704 -0.90 36.82 22.86
N TRP A 705 -1.24 36.01 23.87
CA TRP A 705 -0.25 35.31 24.71
C TRP A 705 0.41 34.15 23.96
N VAL A 706 1.75 34.07 24.01
CA VAL A 706 2.52 32.96 23.44
C VAL A 706 3.05 32.10 24.58
N VAL A 707 2.35 31.00 24.87
CA VAL A 707 2.81 29.99 25.83
C VAL A 707 3.84 29.13 25.11
N ASN A 708 5.11 29.29 25.50
CA ASN A 708 6.33 28.80 24.83
C ASN A 708 6.70 29.51 23.53
N GLN A 709 7.70 30.38 23.63
CA GLN A 709 8.77 30.51 22.64
C GLN A 709 9.78 31.55 23.12
N TYR A 710 10.51 31.27 24.20
CA TYR A 710 11.82 31.91 24.37
C TYR A 710 12.83 30.84 24.78
N GLU A 711 13.34 30.16 23.76
CA GLU A 711 14.77 29.97 23.77
C GLU A 711 15.38 31.35 23.49
N SER A 712 16.40 31.77 24.24
CA SER A 712 17.41 32.68 23.66
C SER A 712 18.59 31.81 23.22
N PRO A 713 18.48 31.03 22.12
CA PRO A 713 19.66 30.46 21.55
C PRO A 713 20.28 31.56 20.67
N VAL A 714 21.53 31.90 20.93
CA VAL A 714 22.34 32.41 19.84
C VAL A 714 22.41 31.25 18.82
N TYR A 715 21.51 31.28 17.83
CA TYR A 715 21.34 30.44 16.62
C TYR A 715 20.41 29.21 16.53
N ASP A 716 19.67 29.19 15.40
CA ASP A 716 19.02 28.07 14.69
C ASP A 716 20.04 27.33 13.82
N LEU A 717 20.15 26.01 13.99
CA LEU A 717 21.17 25.12 13.40
C LEU A 717 21.08 24.91 11.88
N TYR A 718 20.05 25.42 11.20
CA TYR A 718 19.85 25.17 9.77
C TYR A 718 20.21 26.34 8.83
N SER A 719 20.46 27.54 9.35
CA SER A 719 20.97 28.65 8.53
C SER A 719 22.49 28.52 8.39
N THR A 720 22.93 28.04 7.24
CA THR A 720 24.34 27.75 6.94
C THR A 720 25.21 29.00 6.69
N ASN A 721 24.72 30.20 7.00
CA ASN A 721 25.44 31.45 6.79
C ASN A 721 25.43 32.35 8.02
N VAL A 722 26.62 32.75 8.43
CA VAL A 722 26.85 33.71 9.53
C VAL A 722 26.31 35.11 9.21
N ARG A 723 25.94 35.38 7.95
CA ARG A 723 25.25 36.61 7.56
C ARG A 723 23.78 36.65 8.01
N ASP A 724 23.15 35.52 8.28
CA ASP A 724 21.73 35.46 8.61
C ASP A 724 21.40 35.76 10.08
N THR A 725 22.41 35.91 10.98
CA THR A 725 22.19 36.51 12.32
C THR A 725 21.72 37.94 12.26
N SER A 726 21.94 38.64 11.14
CA SER A 726 21.53 40.03 10.95
C SER A 726 20.01 40.21 10.82
N THR A 727 19.23 39.12 10.76
CA THR A 727 17.77 39.23 10.73
C THR A 727 17.21 39.49 12.12
N LEU A 728 16.73 40.73 12.32
CA LEU A 728 16.09 41.32 13.52
C LEU A 728 15.04 40.46 14.27
N GLN A 729 14.61 39.33 13.71
CA GLN A 729 13.45 38.57 14.19
C GLN A 729 13.78 37.50 15.24
N ARG A 730 15.05 37.23 15.55
CA ARG A 730 15.47 36.10 16.41
C ARG A 730 16.09 36.49 17.75
N PHE A 731 16.12 37.78 18.09
CA PHE A 731 16.57 38.30 19.39
C PHE A 731 15.49 39.20 20.00
N ALA A 732 15.49 39.35 21.33
CA ALA A 732 14.73 40.42 21.98
C ALA A 732 15.49 41.75 21.83
N ASP A 733 15.37 42.39 20.68
CA ASP A 733 15.73 43.81 20.50
C ASP A 733 14.87 44.67 21.45
N VAL A 734 15.42 45.78 21.96
CA VAL A 734 14.70 46.82 22.72
C VAL A 734 13.40 47.22 22.00
N GLU A 735 13.39 47.24 20.66
CA GLU A 735 12.17 47.54 19.89
C GLU A 735 11.16 46.38 19.86
N SER A 736 11.64 45.14 19.89
CA SER A 736 10.82 43.91 19.87
C SER A 736 10.15 43.59 21.21
N MET A 737 10.62 44.21 22.32
CA MET A 737 9.98 44.12 23.64
C MET A 737 8.50 44.51 23.62
N ASN A 738 8.08 45.33 22.64
CA ASN A 738 6.71 45.78 22.53
C ASN A 738 5.69 44.71 22.09
N ILE A 739 6.11 43.52 21.64
CA ILE A 739 5.25 42.63 20.84
C ILE A 739 4.94 41.27 21.51
N ASN A 740 5.76 40.74 22.42
CA ASN A 740 5.63 39.36 22.91
C ASN A 740 5.36 39.24 24.42
N ARG A 741 4.46 38.30 24.80
CA ARG A 741 4.15 37.90 26.19
C ARG A 741 4.56 36.44 26.42
N VAL A 742 5.41 36.15 27.41
CA VAL A 742 6.19 34.88 27.54
C VAL A 742 6.19 34.34 28.96
N ILE A 743 6.15 33.02 29.17
CA ILE A 743 5.92 32.44 30.52
C ILE A 743 6.79 31.22 30.88
N ASN A 744 7.52 31.31 32.02
CA ASN A 744 7.94 30.28 33.02
C ASN A 744 9.23 30.73 33.76
N ALA A 745 9.83 29.91 34.64
CA ALA A 745 11.12 30.22 35.29
C ALA A 745 12.21 30.42 34.21
N VAL A 746 12.58 31.68 33.99
CA VAL A 746 13.37 32.09 32.84
C VAL A 746 14.61 32.81 33.37
N GLU A 747 15.78 32.30 33.02
CA GLU A 747 16.97 33.13 32.88
C GLU A 747 16.73 34.01 31.65
N LEU A 748 16.41 35.29 31.87
CA LEU A 748 16.11 36.22 30.80
C LEU A 748 17.43 36.81 30.31
N ASN A 749 17.88 36.34 29.17
CA ASN A 749 19.08 36.82 28.52
C ASN A 749 18.75 37.98 27.58
N LEU A 750 19.03 39.21 28.02
CA LEU A 750 18.95 40.40 27.16
C LEU A 750 20.25 40.49 26.38
N ILE A 751 20.16 40.25 25.08
CA ILE A 751 21.31 40.33 24.17
C ILE A 751 21.12 41.56 23.29
N TRP A 752 22.12 42.43 23.27
CA TRP A 752 22.17 43.55 22.33
C TRP A 752 23.36 43.39 21.38
N GLU A 753 23.06 43.38 20.08
CA GLU A 753 24.04 43.30 19.01
C GLU A 753 24.04 44.61 18.20
N GLY A 754 25.10 45.42 18.35
CA GLY A 754 25.42 46.38 17.29
C GLY A 754 26.15 45.65 16.18
N GLN A 755 25.81 45.82 14.90
CA GLN A 755 26.52 45.14 13.81
C GLN A 755 27.49 46.09 13.11
N LYS A 756 28.80 45.76 13.14
CA LYS A 756 29.78 46.18 12.14
C LYS A 756 30.81 45.06 11.98
N GLU A 757 30.91 44.47 10.79
CA GLU A 757 31.85 43.39 10.48
C GLU A 757 33.30 43.86 10.70
N LEU A 758 33.94 43.33 11.74
CA LEU A 758 35.37 43.48 11.99
C LEU A 758 36.03 42.12 11.69
N GLN A 759 36.45 41.90 10.44
CA GLN A 759 37.13 40.67 10.05
C GLN A 759 38.56 40.65 10.58
N LEU A 760 38.73 40.23 11.84
CA LEU A 760 40.04 39.84 12.39
C LEU A 760 40.45 38.46 11.82
N ASP A 761 39.46 37.58 11.67
CA ASP A 761 39.45 36.33 10.91
C ASP A 761 37.98 36.00 10.56
N SER A 762 37.71 35.10 9.60
CA SER A 762 36.41 34.98 8.90
C SER A 762 35.11 34.74 9.73
N ARG A 763 35.12 34.65 11.09
CA ARG A 763 33.95 34.25 11.90
C ARG A 763 33.84 34.79 13.36
N SER A 764 34.31 36.00 13.70
CA SER A 764 34.20 36.56 15.08
C SER A 764 33.13 37.67 15.22
N PHE A 765 32.35 37.67 16.32
CA PHE A 765 31.26 38.64 16.62
C PHE A 765 31.38 39.25 18.03
N PHE A 766 30.92 40.50 18.17
CA PHE A 766 30.88 41.26 19.42
C PHE A 766 29.44 41.60 19.82
N TYR A 767 29.02 41.23 21.03
CA TYR A 767 27.70 41.59 21.58
C TYR A 767 27.79 41.92 23.08
N ILE A 768 26.79 42.66 23.57
CA ILE A 768 26.59 42.88 25.01
C ILE A 768 25.50 41.94 25.47
N LYS A 769 25.75 41.18 26.54
CA LYS A 769 24.75 40.31 27.15
C LYS A 769 24.54 40.74 28.60
N GLN A 770 23.33 41.18 28.91
CA GLN A 770 22.86 41.37 30.27
C GLN A 770 21.92 40.22 30.63
N THR A 771 22.28 39.47 31.66
CA THR A 771 21.48 38.34 32.14
C THR A 771 20.68 38.79 33.36
N ILE A 772 19.35 38.73 33.25
CA ILE A 772 18.42 38.95 34.34
C ILE A 772 17.89 37.60 34.79
N GLU A 773 18.18 37.22 36.02
CA GLU A 773 17.68 35.98 36.61
C GLU A 773 16.54 36.28 37.57
N VAL A 774 15.40 35.61 37.35
CA VAL A 774 14.22 35.72 38.20
C VAL A 774 13.88 34.35 38.77
N ALA A 775 13.96 34.22 40.10
CA ALA A 775 13.60 32.99 40.78
C ALA A 775 12.06 32.85 40.93
N GLY A 776 11.56 31.66 40.63
CA GLY A 776 10.16 31.26 40.82
C GLY A 776 10.06 29.82 41.32
N ASP A 777 8.95 29.51 42.00
CA ASP A 777 8.56 28.16 42.41
C ASP A 777 7.37 27.65 41.58
N ALA A 778 6.84 26.46 41.91
CA ALA A 778 5.71 25.85 41.20
C ALA A 778 4.39 26.64 41.29
N ASP A 779 4.31 27.64 42.18
CA ASP A 779 3.15 28.52 42.38
C ASP A 779 3.36 29.89 41.71
N THR A 780 4.50 30.10 41.05
CA THR A 780 4.87 31.38 40.45
C THR A 780 4.76 31.34 38.93
N LEU A 781 4.08 32.33 38.37
CA LEU A 781 4.06 32.63 36.95
C LEU A 781 4.89 33.88 36.70
N ILE A 782 5.86 33.82 35.80
CA ILE A 782 6.65 34.98 35.39
C ILE A 782 6.27 35.30 33.96
N ALA A 783 5.87 36.55 33.71
CA ALA A 783 5.53 37.07 32.40
C ALA A 783 6.39 38.28 32.05
N LEU A 784 6.82 38.38 30.80
CA LEU A 784 7.34 39.64 30.25
C LEU A 784 6.20 40.37 29.53
N GLU A 785 5.86 41.58 29.97
CA GLU A 785 4.85 42.43 29.34
C GLU A 785 5.47 43.80 29.03
N ARG A 786 5.86 44.02 27.77
CA ARG A 786 6.61 45.22 27.33
C ARG A 786 7.93 45.39 28.10
N ASP A 787 8.06 46.49 28.81
CA ASP A 787 9.17 46.92 29.65
C ASP A 787 9.05 46.42 31.10
N LYS A 788 8.12 45.49 31.38
CA LYS A 788 7.86 45.01 32.75
C LYS A 788 7.99 43.50 32.84
N ILE A 789 8.69 43.05 33.88
CA ILE A 789 8.62 41.67 34.35
C ILE A 789 7.51 41.59 35.38
N ILE A 790 6.48 40.80 35.08
CA ILE A 790 5.36 40.56 35.98
C ILE A 790 5.51 39.19 36.62
N LYS A 791 5.61 39.17 37.94
CA LYS A 791 5.63 37.96 38.77
C LYS A 791 4.30 37.80 39.46
N ARG A 792 3.57 36.73 39.16
CA ARG A 792 2.29 36.38 39.80
C ARG A 792 2.49 35.16 40.69
N ILE A 793 2.09 35.25 41.95
CA ILE A 793 2.16 34.14 42.91
C ILE A 793 0.74 33.68 43.21
N PHE A 794 0.44 32.42 42.91
CA PHE A 794 -0.91 31.86 42.99
C PHE A 794 -1.19 31.16 44.33
N ASN A 795 -2.36 31.47 44.91
CA ASN A 795 -2.89 30.82 46.08
C ASN A 795 -4.37 30.45 45.88
N TYR A 796 -4.64 29.17 45.64
CA TYR A 796 -5.97 28.70 45.25
C TYR A 796 -6.53 29.59 44.11
N SER A 797 -7.76 30.11 44.21
CA SER A 797 -8.40 30.93 43.18
C SER A 797 -7.77 32.31 42.92
N ASP A 798 -6.89 32.78 43.79
CA ASP A 798 -6.39 34.16 43.77
C ASP A 798 -4.90 34.22 43.46
N TYR A 799 -4.41 35.39 43.04
CA TYR A 799 -2.99 35.63 42.85
C TYR A 799 -2.57 37.01 43.33
N LYS A 800 -1.33 37.10 43.79
CA LYS A 800 -0.67 38.38 44.05
C LYS A 800 0.24 38.71 42.89
N GLU A 801 0.07 39.90 42.33
CA GLU A 801 0.88 40.40 41.23
C GLU A 801 1.96 41.35 41.73
N PHE A 802 3.17 41.12 41.25
CA PHE A 802 4.29 41.99 41.45
C PHE A 802 4.89 42.38 40.11
N VAL A 803 5.30 43.64 40.01
CA VAL A 803 5.81 44.22 38.78
C VAL A 803 7.22 44.75 39.03
N TYR A 804 8.13 44.38 38.15
CA TYR A 804 9.47 44.92 38.07
C TYR A 804 9.62 45.66 36.74
N ASP A 805 10.04 46.92 36.82
CA ASP A 805 10.18 47.80 35.67
C ASP A 805 11.62 47.73 35.13
N LEU A 806 11.76 47.32 33.87
CA LEU A 806 13.03 47.17 33.17
C LEU A 806 13.61 48.50 32.69
N ASN A 807 12.90 49.63 32.78
CA ASN A 807 13.37 50.91 32.24
C ASN A 807 14.77 51.30 32.74
N SER A 808 15.08 51.06 34.02
CA SER A 808 16.42 51.34 34.57
C SER A 808 17.51 50.44 33.98
N ASP A 809 17.19 49.17 33.72
CA ASP A 809 18.11 48.22 33.12
C ASP A 809 18.27 48.52 31.61
N LEU A 810 17.19 48.92 30.94
CA LEU A 810 17.19 49.38 29.54
C LEU A 810 18.07 50.61 29.33
N GLU A 811 17.98 51.60 30.22
CA GLU A 811 18.87 52.77 30.16
C GLU A 811 20.33 52.38 30.42
N THR A 812 20.57 51.46 31.36
CA THR A 812 21.91 50.91 31.60
C THR A 812 22.45 50.19 30.37
N ILE A 813 21.62 49.43 29.66
CA ILE A 813 21.95 48.78 28.40
C ILE A 813 22.29 49.83 27.33
N LYS A 814 21.45 50.86 27.14
CA LYS A 814 21.73 51.97 26.19
C LYS A 814 23.06 52.67 26.47
N ILE A 815 23.39 52.92 27.73
CA ILE A 815 24.68 53.49 28.12
C ILE A 815 25.83 52.54 27.77
N ASN A 816 25.68 51.26 28.07
CA ASN A 816 26.68 50.25 27.73
C ASN A 816 26.88 50.09 26.22
N ILE A 817 25.82 50.27 25.43
CA ILE A 817 25.87 50.30 23.95
C ILE A 817 26.73 51.47 23.47
N ASN A 818 26.51 52.68 23.99
CA ASN A 818 27.32 53.84 23.62
C ASN A 818 28.80 53.63 23.98
N ASN A 819 29.07 53.07 25.15
CA ASN A 819 30.44 52.74 25.58
C ASN A 819 31.07 51.66 24.68
N GLU A 820 30.27 50.70 24.23
CA GLU A 820 30.69 49.62 23.35
C GLU A 820 31.04 50.14 21.95
N GLU A 821 30.27 51.09 21.39
CA GLU A 821 30.64 51.75 20.13
C GLU A 821 31.99 52.45 20.23
N GLU A 822 32.28 53.09 21.37
CA GLU A 822 33.57 53.73 21.61
C GLU A 822 34.73 52.72 21.69
N CYS A 823 34.55 51.62 22.42
CA CYS A 823 35.54 50.53 22.49
C CYS A 823 35.77 49.90 21.10
N ARG A 824 34.71 49.64 20.34
CA ARG A 824 34.81 49.12 18.97
C ARG A 824 35.53 50.10 18.05
N ARG A 825 35.24 51.39 18.16
CA ARG A 825 35.93 52.43 17.38
C ARG A 825 37.43 52.44 17.70
N ARG A 826 37.81 52.29 18.97
CA ARG A 826 39.22 52.16 19.37
C ARG A 826 39.88 50.93 18.72
N ILE A 827 39.25 49.76 18.82
CA ILE A 827 39.76 48.52 18.21
C ILE A 827 39.85 48.66 16.68
N TRP A 828 38.83 49.23 16.03
CA TRP A 828 38.80 49.48 14.59
C TRP A 828 39.93 50.39 14.13
N ASN A 829 40.19 51.47 14.88
CA ASN A 829 41.30 52.36 14.59
C ASN A 829 42.65 51.64 14.70
N ARG A 830 42.86 50.82 15.74
CA ARG A 830 44.07 50.00 15.91
C ARG A 830 44.22 48.95 14.79
N TYR A 831 43.12 48.33 14.37
CA TYR A 831 43.11 47.39 13.25
C TYR A 831 43.44 48.07 11.92
N GLY A 832 42.90 49.27 11.66
CA GLY A 832 43.21 50.06 10.48
C GLY A 832 44.68 50.49 10.43
N GLU A 833 45.25 50.86 11.58
CA GLU A 833 46.69 51.13 11.73
C GLU A 833 47.53 49.89 11.42
N TYR A 834 47.18 48.75 12.02
CA TYR A 834 47.80 47.45 11.76
C TYR A 834 47.79 47.09 10.27
N ARG A 835 46.63 47.14 9.60
CA ARG A 835 46.48 46.81 8.17
C ARG A 835 47.27 47.74 7.26
N ARG A 836 47.32 49.04 7.59
CA ARG A 836 48.11 50.02 6.84
C ARG A 836 49.60 49.67 6.91
N LEU A 837 50.10 49.42 8.11
CA LEU A 837 51.48 49.03 8.35
C LEU A 837 51.81 47.67 7.71
N GLU A 838 50.87 46.71 7.72
CA GLU A 838 51.01 45.40 7.06
C GLU A 838 51.14 45.55 5.53
N THR A 839 50.31 46.40 4.94
CA THR A 839 50.33 46.68 3.49
C THR A 839 51.63 47.40 3.10
N GLU A 840 52.07 48.38 3.88
CA GLU A 840 53.35 49.09 3.66
C GLU A 840 54.56 48.15 3.80
N LYS A 841 54.50 47.18 4.72
CA LYS A 841 55.51 46.11 4.90
C LYS A 841 55.61 45.18 3.69
N SER A 842 54.49 44.92 2.99
CA SER A 842 54.50 44.10 1.77
C SER A 842 55.14 44.79 0.54
N ILE A 843 55.36 46.11 0.61
CA ILE A 843 55.88 46.94 -0.50
C ILE A 843 57.39 47.24 -0.34
N LYS A 844 57.96 47.19 0.87
CA LYS A 844 59.39 47.46 1.12
C LYS A 844 60.08 46.28 1.79
N ALA A 845 61.07 45.71 1.12
CA ALA A 845 61.94 44.71 1.71
C ALA A 845 62.89 45.37 2.75
N SER A 846 62.91 44.77 3.95
CA SER A 846 63.82 44.97 5.09
C SER A 846 63.63 46.22 5.99
N ASP A 847 63.60 45.91 7.30
CA ASP A 847 64.00 46.73 8.46
C ASP A 847 63.02 47.63 9.24
N GLU A 848 61.72 47.31 9.27
CA GLU A 848 60.83 47.75 10.38
C GLU A 848 59.96 46.58 10.90
N ASN A 849 60.49 45.82 11.88
CA ASN A 849 59.82 44.62 12.41
C ASN A 849 58.99 44.86 13.69
N ASN A 850 59.13 45.99 14.40
CA ASN A 850 58.47 46.20 15.70
C ASN A 850 57.11 46.91 15.63
N ALA A 851 56.94 47.96 14.81
CA ALA A 851 55.72 48.78 14.87
C ALA A 851 54.42 48.04 14.51
N HIS A 852 54.47 47.17 13.49
CA HIS A 852 53.34 46.32 13.11
C HIS A 852 53.00 45.28 14.19
N HIS A 853 54.02 44.70 14.83
CA HIS A 853 53.82 43.70 15.89
C HIS A 853 53.25 44.36 17.16
N ASP A 854 53.77 45.54 17.52
CA ASP A 854 53.26 46.33 18.64
C ASP A 854 51.80 46.79 18.42
N ALA A 855 51.43 47.14 17.19
CA ALA A 855 50.03 47.47 16.86
C ALA A 855 49.09 46.27 17.02
N LEU A 856 49.54 45.06 16.65
CA LEU A 856 48.79 43.82 16.84
C LEU A 856 48.64 43.48 18.34
N ILE A 857 49.72 43.55 19.12
CA ILE A 857 49.70 43.29 20.56
C ILE A 857 48.75 44.25 21.27
N ARG A 858 48.86 45.56 20.99
CA ARG A 858 47.94 46.57 21.55
C ARG A 858 46.50 46.29 21.19
N MET A 859 46.21 45.81 19.99
CA MET A 859 44.84 45.45 19.61
C MET A 859 44.34 44.23 20.40
N GLU A 860 45.17 43.20 20.60
CA GLU A 860 44.83 42.03 21.41
C GLU A 860 44.65 42.38 22.90
N GLU A 861 45.44 43.29 23.45
CA GLU A 861 45.28 43.82 24.81
C GLU A 861 43.93 44.51 24.98
N ASP A 862 43.56 45.43 24.08
CA ASP A 862 42.25 46.13 24.14
C ASP A 862 41.07 45.14 24.05
N ILE A 863 41.22 44.04 23.29
CA ILE A 863 40.21 42.97 23.21
C ILE A 863 40.13 42.21 24.54
N ASN A 864 41.26 41.74 25.07
CA ASN A 864 41.29 40.93 26.29
C ASN A 864 40.89 41.71 27.54
N GLU A 865 41.12 43.03 27.57
CA GLU A 865 40.69 43.90 28.67
C GLU A 865 39.17 44.09 28.72
N ASN A 866 38.52 44.16 27.55
CA ASN A 866 37.11 44.57 27.47
C ASN A 866 36.14 43.40 27.16
N TYR A 867 36.65 42.29 26.64
CA TYR A 867 35.84 41.16 26.20
C TYR A 867 36.36 39.85 26.75
N SER A 868 35.43 38.99 27.17
CA SER A 868 35.71 37.61 27.52
C SER A 868 35.48 36.70 26.33
N LEU A 869 36.32 35.67 26.23
CA LEU A 869 36.27 34.67 25.17
C LEU A 869 35.56 33.40 25.66
N GLU A 870 34.49 33.01 24.97
CA GLU A 870 33.89 31.69 25.18
C GLU A 870 34.02 30.84 23.91
N LYS A 871 34.64 29.66 24.05
CA LYS A 871 34.79 28.69 22.96
C LYS A 871 33.75 27.59 23.11
N GLN A 872 32.83 27.48 22.15
CA GLN A 872 31.95 26.32 22.05
C GLN A 872 32.13 25.63 20.70
N TYR A 873 32.48 24.34 20.74
CA TYR A 873 32.51 23.47 19.56
C TYR A 873 31.16 22.78 19.41
N TYR A 874 30.44 23.05 18.32
CA TYR A 874 29.18 22.38 18.01
C TYR A 874 29.35 21.47 16.79
N ARG A 875 28.89 20.21 16.92
CA ARG A 875 29.01 19.18 15.88
C ARG A 875 28.32 19.66 14.58
N ASN A 876 29.12 19.77 13.52
CA ASN A 876 28.77 20.03 12.11
C ASN A 876 28.56 21.49 11.64
N GLY A 877 29.52 22.41 11.86
CA GLY A 877 29.58 23.63 11.03
C GLY A 877 30.46 24.81 11.44
N ASN A 878 30.94 24.84 12.69
CA ASN A 878 31.94 25.73 13.32
C ASN A 878 31.73 27.26 13.26
N ILE A 879 31.35 27.85 14.40
CA ILE A 879 31.64 29.25 14.74
C ILE A 879 32.83 29.23 15.71
N VAL A 880 33.87 30.03 15.42
CA VAL A 880 35.19 29.76 16.01
C VAL A 880 35.42 30.53 17.32
N LYS A 881 34.88 31.74 17.53
CA LYS A 881 35.01 32.53 18.77
C LYS A 881 33.91 33.61 18.87
N TYR A 882 33.27 33.76 20.05
CA TYR A 882 32.46 34.94 20.37
C TYR A 882 33.12 35.76 21.47
N LEU A 883 33.03 37.08 21.34
CA LEU A 883 33.53 38.04 22.32
C LEU A 883 32.33 38.80 22.89
N TYR A 884 32.14 38.71 24.20
CA TYR A 884 31.12 39.49 24.89
C TYR A 884 31.73 40.19 26.09
N ARG A 885 31.14 41.33 26.46
CA ARG A 885 31.53 42.05 27.66
C ARG A 885 30.96 41.32 28.89
N SER A 886 31.81 40.64 29.64
CA SER A 886 31.38 39.86 30.80
C SER A 886 31.04 40.75 32.00
N GLY A 887 30.14 40.28 32.88
CA GLY A 887 29.91 40.89 34.19
C GLY A 887 28.55 41.56 34.42
N LEU A 888 27.64 41.58 33.44
CA LEU A 888 26.30 42.16 33.60
C LEU A 888 25.26 41.09 33.96
N LYS A 889 25.40 40.47 35.14
CA LYS A 889 24.40 39.56 35.69
C LYS A 889 23.69 40.23 36.86
N LYS A 890 22.36 40.29 36.79
CA LYS A 890 21.52 40.82 37.87
C LYS A 890 20.52 39.75 38.27
N GLU A 891 20.63 39.31 39.52
CA GLU A 891 19.63 38.44 40.13
C GLU A 891 18.55 39.33 40.75
N ILE A 892 17.30 39.16 40.32
CA ILE A 892 16.18 39.93 40.86
C ILE A 892 15.58 39.18 42.04
N GLY A 893 15.87 39.68 43.24
CA GLY A 893 15.24 39.25 44.48
C GLY A 893 13.78 39.70 44.60
N ALA A 894 13.03 39.01 45.46
CA ALA A 894 11.62 39.33 45.75
C ALA A 894 11.39 40.76 46.29
N GLU A 895 12.39 41.38 46.89
CA GLU A 895 12.33 42.75 47.45
C GLU A 895 12.32 43.86 46.38
N LEU A 896 12.82 43.57 45.17
CA LEU A 896 12.87 44.54 44.08
C LEU A 896 11.56 44.64 43.31
N PHE A 897 10.70 43.64 43.48
CA PHE A 897 9.37 43.57 42.91
C PHE A 897 8.41 44.47 43.69
N LYS A 898 7.73 45.40 43.01
CA LYS A 898 6.70 46.25 43.62
C LYS A 898 5.36 45.55 43.51
N GLN A 899 4.63 45.42 44.62
CA GLN A 899 3.27 44.88 44.60
C GLN A 899 2.37 45.86 43.83
N ASN A 900 1.66 45.35 42.83
CA ASN A 900 0.72 46.17 42.07
C ASN A 900 -0.49 46.49 42.95
N LYS A 901 -0.77 47.78 43.20
CA LYS A 901 -1.87 48.24 44.06
C LYS A 901 -3.24 48.18 43.38
N GLU A 902 -3.29 47.89 42.08
CA GLU A 902 -4.54 47.97 41.29
C GLU A 902 -5.51 46.78 41.51
N ASN A 903 -5.12 45.73 42.25
CA ASN A 903 -6.00 44.59 42.54
C ASN A 903 -6.77 44.69 43.88
N ASP A 904 -6.68 45.81 44.60
CA ASP A 904 -7.38 46.03 45.89
C ASP A 904 -8.68 46.86 45.74
N GLU A 905 -9.35 46.83 44.57
CA GLU A 905 -10.76 47.23 44.46
C GLU A 905 -11.64 46.01 44.14
N TYR A 906 -12.05 45.31 45.20
CA TYR A 906 -13.38 44.68 45.33
C TYR A 906 -13.85 44.68 46.78
#